data_AF-A0A1J1AD49-F1
#
_entry.id   AF-A0A1J1AD49-F1
#
_cell.length_a   1.000
_cell.length_b   1.000
_cell.length_c   1.000
_cell.angle_alpha   90.00
_cell.angle_beta   90.00
_cell.angle_gamma   90.00
#
_symmetry.space_group_name_H-M   'P 1'
#
loop_
_entity.id
_entity.type
_entity.pdbx_description
1 polymer ?
#
loop_
_entity_poly.entity_id
_entity_poly.type
_entity_poly.pdbx_seq_one_letter_code
_entity_poly.pdbx_strand_id
1 'polypeptide(L)'
;MSDRPTPEDFQDALDEYWHDRPPASLEDVMTLYGVMAVAESDGKLYKTPSELTPYIGEGRLITVFLDISEDGAEVVDVKQDTVREEHVEKLAYAHKTSGQGSKYSITQTGSADGNKVDTIVDTRYGTLGKLAGWATQDSIQKFIDEGEHPDTWILEKIQSVLGKKSDSLEEVANSIEELLPADESIPTVLTVRIQADASNLDSEDGVEKQWLWPGEINVLTEAMERYATANASDKNIKSGPPSVGYGKGYVSGNNDRVVGTPESPLEVFSVKHPDAQPGLRKEESWRNYPISDDVAMLFAKARNLIDRCVYRNGGMETYALPYFAGKMTGMKADALHLAIDSVDPDRQIGESTDPPMAQVTYNLLVNDDPEKRKLAEQELRFYTVTMPISDDKNIIAEEPAASVYWPNKLADALRETVEGPTLDPATGGFTPVDNWPLLSWDSPDKKSARWRAYALVTNHQFTDAVFGYRDEEGDDFRRIVDHRLLSGTPVEARTLFKEYLQRYGDESEDGDPPPQQIVAQQLVHLETLSRAGLLTGIDTPIELTKTTMTTETIDTSDIATIREQRLESFLNRPLFDEPTRKAATLAGVLVGQISWHQDNIRDVGRPLDSGTKGDQLTKNGLENALTAALEKAKVYAQDSEKSYHRDLLFPETVDRLLEETDSMPTGWDIDKSELQFCYVLGHAHGRRSMPVAYQLRAEDRTDSTETAAAESTTN
;
A
#
# COMPACT_ATOMS: atom_id res chain seq x y z
N MET A 1 -26.37 -16.45 -13.16
CA MET A 1 -26.24 -15.06 -12.69
C MET A 1 -26.04 -15.20 -11.20
N SER A 2 -24.82 -15.05 -10.68
CA SER A 2 -24.67 -14.98 -9.23
C SER A 2 -25.21 -13.60 -8.84
N ASP A 3 -26.24 -13.59 -8.03
CA ASP A 3 -26.73 -12.34 -7.46
C ASP A 3 -25.61 -11.79 -6.58
N ARG A 4 -25.31 -10.50 -6.74
CA ARG A 4 -24.33 -9.81 -5.92
C ARG A 4 -24.77 -9.91 -4.45
N PRO A 5 -23.83 -10.12 -3.49
CA PRO A 5 -24.17 -10.16 -2.08
C PRO A 5 -24.91 -8.91 -1.65
N THR A 6 -25.94 -9.10 -0.84
CA THR A 6 -26.79 -8.05 -0.28
C THR A 6 -26.31 -7.67 1.13
N PRO A 7 -26.73 -6.51 1.67
CA PRO A 7 -26.46 -6.17 3.06
C PRO A 7 -26.97 -7.20 4.09
N GLU A 8 -27.98 -8.01 3.73
CA GLU A 8 -28.49 -9.09 4.58
C GLU A 8 -27.50 -10.27 4.62
N ASP A 9 -26.95 -10.68 3.47
CA ASP A 9 -25.91 -11.73 3.41
C ASP A 9 -24.68 -11.37 4.24
N PHE A 10 -24.28 -10.08 4.23
CA PHE A 10 -23.21 -9.59 5.10
C PHE A 10 -23.60 -9.56 6.57
N GLN A 11 -24.87 -9.30 6.91
CA GLN A 11 -25.33 -9.32 8.29
C GLN A 11 -25.35 -10.75 8.83
N ASP A 12 -25.81 -11.72 8.04
CA ASP A 12 -25.81 -13.14 8.41
C ASP A 12 -24.38 -13.65 8.67
N ALA A 13 -23.44 -13.30 7.79
CA ALA A 13 -22.03 -13.65 7.99
C ALA A 13 -21.42 -12.99 9.25
N LEU A 14 -21.80 -11.74 9.55
CA LEU A 14 -21.38 -11.08 10.79
C LEU A 14 -21.99 -11.77 12.02
N ASP A 15 -23.27 -12.11 12.00
CA ASP A 15 -23.95 -12.72 13.14
C ASP A 15 -23.39 -14.12 13.45
N GLU A 16 -22.92 -14.85 12.43
CA GLU A 16 -22.33 -16.18 12.58
C GLU A 16 -20.85 -16.14 12.99
N TYR A 17 -20.04 -15.26 12.37
CA TYR A 17 -18.57 -15.36 12.45
C TYR A 17 -17.88 -14.16 13.13
N TRP A 18 -18.59 -13.07 13.44
CA TRP A 18 -18.01 -11.88 14.06
C TRP A 18 -18.21 -11.83 15.58
N HIS A 19 -17.18 -11.44 16.31
CA HIS A 19 -17.17 -11.38 17.78
C HIS A 19 -17.88 -10.15 18.39
N ASP A 20 -18.73 -9.46 17.62
CA ASP A 20 -19.57 -8.31 18.01
C ASP A 20 -18.88 -7.03 18.58
N ARG A 21 -17.57 -7.05 18.89
CA ARG A 21 -16.80 -5.86 19.28
C ARG A 21 -16.27 -5.09 18.05
N PRO A 22 -15.97 -3.77 18.16
CA PRO A 22 -15.33 -3.01 17.09
C PRO A 22 -13.95 -3.59 16.73
N PRO A 23 -13.50 -3.50 15.46
CA PRO A 23 -12.14 -3.86 15.09
C PRO A 23 -11.12 -3.02 15.87
N ALA A 24 -10.16 -3.66 16.52
CA ALA A 24 -9.16 -3.00 17.37
C ALA A 24 -7.72 -3.46 17.11
N SER A 25 -7.51 -4.53 16.36
CA SER A 25 -6.19 -5.06 16.00
C SER A 25 -6.13 -5.54 14.55
N LEU A 26 -4.93 -5.86 14.07
CA LEU A 26 -4.74 -6.40 12.72
C LEU A 26 -5.55 -7.69 12.51
N GLU A 27 -5.58 -8.54 13.54
CA GLU A 27 -6.33 -9.79 13.53
C GLU A 27 -7.81 -9.55 13.37
N ASP A 28 -8.38 -8.57 14.06
CA ASP A 28 -9.79 -8.21 13.91
C ASP A 28 -10.09 -7.75 12.49
N VAL A 29 -9.19 -6.95 11.88
CA VAL A 29 -9.34 -6.46 10.51
C VAL A 29 -9.24 -7.61 9.50
N MET A 30 -8.26 -8.51 9.65
CA MET A 30 -8.15 -9.70 8.80
C MET A 30 -9.37 -10.63 8.94
N THR A 31 -9.87 -10.82 10.16
CA THR A 31 -11.09 -11.59 10.40
C THR A 31 -12.30 -10.94 9.74
N LEU A 32 -12.45 -9.61 9.85
CA LEU A 32 -13.54 -8.89 9.19
C LEU A 32 -13.50 -9.09 7.67
N TYR A 33 -12.32 -9.05 7.06
CA TYR A 33 -12.15 -9.35 5.63
C TYR A 33 -12.52 -10.78 5.30
N GLY A 34 -12.18 -11.74 6.16
CA GLY A 34 -12.63 -13.12 6.04
C GLY A 34 -14.15 -13.24 6.08
N VAL A 35 -14.81 -12.52 7.00
CA VAL A 35 -16.27 -12.51 7.12
C VAL A 35 -16.93 -11.92 5.87
N MET A 36 -16.39 -10.82 5.32
CA MET A 36 -16.87 -10.26 4.06
C MET A 36 -16.69 -11.25 2.89
N ALA A 37 -15.57 -11.97 2.83
CA ALA A 37 -15.34 -13.01 1.82
C ALA A 37 -16.26 -14.24 2.00
N VAL A 38 -16.70 -14.53 3.23
CA VAL A 38 -17.72 -15.56 3.50
C VAL A 38 -19.08 -15.14 2.94
N ALA A 39 -19.49 -13.88 3.17
CA ALA A 39 -20.73 -13.34 2.59
C ALA A 39 -20.69 -13.35 1.04
N GLU A 40 -19.52 -13.09 0.43
CA GLU A 40 -19.31 -13.22 -1.02
C GLU A 40 -19.42 -14.69 -1.51
N SER A 41 -19.15 -15.66 -0.63
CA SER A 41 -19.12 -17.10 -0.92
C SER A 41 -20.37 -17.84 -0.40
N ASP A 42 -21.56 -17.27 -0.58
CA ASP A 42 -22.84 -17.86 -0.17
C ASP A 42 -22.94 -18.22 1.34
N GLY A 43 -22.22 -17.47 2.19
CA GLY A 43 -22.23 -17.66 3.64
C GLY A 43 -21.48 -18.90 4.14
N LYS A 44 -20.66 -19.56 3.30
CA LYS A 44 -19.96 -20.80 3.70
C LYS A 44 -18.49 -20.57 4.06
N LEU A 45 -18.11 -20.82 5.32
CA LEU A 45 -16.72 -20.73 5.78
C LEU A 45 -15.81 -21.85 5.21
N TYR A 46 -16.29 -23.09 5.19
CA TYR A 46 -15.47 -24.24 4.75
C TYR A 46 -15.75 -24.70 3.33
N LYS A 47 -16.89 -24.32 2.76
CA LYS A 47 -17.30 -24.68 1.40
C LYS A 47 -17.09 -23.49 0.44
N THR A 48 -16.99 -23.80 -0.84
CA THR A 48 -16.83 -22.82 -1.93
C THR A 48 -17.78 -23.17 -3.08
N PRO A 49 -19.11 -23.17 -2.86
CA PRO A 49 -20.09 -23.56 -3.88
C PRO A 49 -20.03 -22.68 -5.12
N SER A 50 -19.77 -21.37 -4.97
CA SER A 50 -19.63 -20.40 -6.07
C SER A 50 -18.54 -20.76 -7.09
N GLU A 51 -17.50 -21.50 -6.69
CA GLU A 51 -16.46 -22.00 -7.61
C GLU A 51 -16.97 -23.07 -8.59
N LEU A 52 -18.17 -23.62 -8.36
CA LEU A 52 -18.83 -24.52 -9.29
C LEU A 52 -19.62 -23.78 -10.36
N THR A 53 -19.90 -22.48 -10.21
CA THR A 53 -20.69 -21.68 -11.16
C THR A 53 -20.17 -21.77 -12.60
N PRO A 54 -18.85 -21.71 -12.90
CA PRO A 54 -18.35 -21.85 -14.27
C PRO A 54 -18.67 -23.20 -14.93
N TYR A 55 -19.01 -24.22 -14.15
CA TYR A 55 -19.31 -25.55 -14.66
C TYR A 55 -20.81 -25.74 -14.95
N ILE A 56 -21.68 -24.86 -14.45
CA ILE A 56 -23.13 -25.03 -14.56
C ILE A 56 -23.57 -24.88 -16.03
N GLY A 57 -24.25 -25.91 -16.55
CA GLY A 57 -24.76 -25.95 -17.93
C GLY A 57 -23.73 -26.35 -19.00
N GLU A 58 -22.45 -26.00 -18.81
CA GLU A 58 -21.37 -26.26 -19.79
C GLU A 58 -20.43 -27.41 -19.37
N GLY A 59 -20.32 -27.65 -18.07
CA GLY A 59 -19.44 -28.67 -17.49
C GLY A 59 -20.10 -30.04 -17.36
N ARG A 60 -19.27 -31.09 -17.38
CA ARG A 60 -19.69 -32.46 -17.08
C ARG A 60 -19.49 -32.80 -15.61
N LEU A 61 -20.48 -33.49 -15.04
CA LEU A 61 -20.42 -34.11 -13.72
C LEU A 61 -20.17 -35.61 -13.90
N ILE A 62 -18.98 -36.07 -13.50
CA ILE A 62 -18.64 -37.49 -13.43
C ILE A 62 -18.91 -37.95 -12.00
N THR A 63 -19.75 -38.98 -11.84
CA THR A 63 -20.13 -39.53 -10.53
C THR A 63 -19.73 -40.99 -10.44
N VAL A 64 -18.89 -41.32 -9.46
CA VAL A 64 -18.51 -42.68 -9.10
C VAL A 64 -19.48 -43.19 -8.03
N PHE A 65 -20.22 -44.26 -8.34
CA PHE A 65 -21.21 -44.85 -7.44
C PHE A 65 -20.54 -45.92 -6.57
N LEU A 66 -20.58 -45.73 -5.26
CA LEU A 66 -19.99 -46.63 -4.27
C LEU A 66 -21.08 -47.28 -3.43
N ASP A 67 -21.11 -48.60 -3.34
CA ASP A 67 -21.91 -49.30 -2.33
C ASP A 67 -21.04 -49.64 -1.12
N ILE A 68 -21.44 -49.14 0.05
CA ILE A 68 -20.77 -49.39 1.33
C ILE A 68 -21.71 -50.00 2.37
N SER A 69 -22.90 -50.45 1.95
CA SER A 69 -24.00 -50.88 2.82
C SER A 69 -23.84 -52.29 3.43
N GLU A 70 -22.86 -53.08 2.95
CA GLU A 70 -22.56 -54.43 3.46
C GLU A 70 -21.13 -54.49 4.07
N ASP A 71 -20.65 -55.66 4.50
CA ASP A 71 -19.30 -55.82 5.09
C ASP A 71 -18.15 -55.41 4.13
N GLY A 72 -18.44 -55.29 2.83
CA GLY A 72 -17.52 -54.81 1.80
C GLY A 72 -17.82 -53.39 1.32
N ALA A 73 -16.95 -52.89 0.45
CA ALA A 73 -17.16 -51.67 -0.32
C ALA A 73 -16.77 -51.95 -1.78
N GLU A 74 -17.58 -51.50 -2.73
CA GLU A 74 -17.30 -51.71 -4.17
C GLU A 74 -17.75 -50.51 -5.02
N VAL A 75 -17.11 -50.35 -6.19
CA VAL A 75 -17.57 -49.43 -7.23
C VAL A 75 -18.65 -50.13 -8.05
N VAL A 76 -19.86 -49.57 -8.05
CA VAL A 76 -21.01 -50.15 -8.75
C VAL A 76 -21.14 -49.62 -10.17
N ASP A 77 -20.85 -48.34 -10.38
CA ASP A 77 -21.08 -47.67 -11.66
C ASP A 77 -20.28 -46.34 -11.77
N VAL A 78 -20.08 -45.85 -12.99
CA VAL A 78 -19.53 -44.52 -13.28
C VAL A 78 -20.43 -43.86 -14.33
N LYS A 79 -20.99 -42.69 -13.99
CA LYS A 79 -21.89 -41.96 -14.91
C LYS A 79 -21.42 -40.54 -15.18
N GLN A 80 -21.79 -40.05 -16.36
CA GLN A 80 -21.68 -38.65 -16.74
C GLN A 80 -23.08 -38.02 -16.79
N ASP A 81 -23.18 -36.83 -16.22
CA ASP A 81 -24.30 -35.90 -16.41
C ASP A 81 -23.75 -34.48 -16.68
N THR A 82 -24.63 -33.51 -16.87
CA THR A 82 -24.32 -32.09 -16.90
C THR A 82 -24.37 -31.52 -15.48
N VAL A 83 -23.43 -30.64 -15.13
CA VAL A 83 -23.50 -29.90 -13.85
C VAL A 83 -24.68 -28.92 -13.91
N ARG A 84 -25.51 -28.91 -12.85
CA ARG A 84 -26.73 -28.11 -12.74
C ARG A 84 -26.71 -27.41 -11.39
N GLU A 85 -27.49 -26.34 -11.28
CA GLU A 85 -27.67 -25.60 -10.02
C GLU A 85 -28.03 -26.52 -8.84
N GLU A 86 -28.91 -27.50 -9.08
CA GLU A 86 -29.35 -28.47 -8.07
C GLU A 86 -28.25 -29.41 -7.55
N HIS A 87 -27.06 -29.42 -8.17
CA HIS A 87 -25.91 -30.21 -7.74
C HIS A 87 -24.98 -29.43 -6.80
N VAL A 88 -24.98 -28.10 -6.84
CA VAL A 88 -23.96 -27.26 -6.18
C VAL A 88 -23.83 -27.57 -4.69
N GLU A 89 -24.93 -27.51 -3.94
CA GLU A 89 -24.95 -27.82 -2.50
C GLU A 89 -24.62 -29.29 -2.20
N LYS A 90 -25.13 -30.21 -3.03
CA LYS A 90 -24.97 -31.67 -2.84
C LYS A 90 -23.52 -32.11 -2.94
N LEU A 91 -22.73 -31.41 -3.75
CA LEU A 91 -21.32 -31.76 -3.97
C LEU A 91 -20.42 -31.40 -2.79
N ALA A 92 -20.85 -30.52 -1.87
CA ALA A 92 -20.03 -30.04 -0.74
C ALA A 92 -18.60 -29.66 -1.17
N TYR A 93 -18.49 -28.95 -2.30
CA TYR A 93 -17.21 -28.58 -2.87
C TYR A 93 -16.48 -27.57 -1.98
N ALA A 94 -15.21 -27.84 -1.71
CA ALA A 94 -14.35 -26.98 -0.91
C ALA A 94 -12.94 -26.91 -1.52
N HIS A 95 -12.48 -25.69 -1.75
CA HIS A 95 -11.24 -25.40 -2.45
C HIS A 95 -10.45 -24.29 -1.76
N LYS A 96 -9.12 -24.44 -1.71
CA LYS A 96 -8.22 -23.35 -1.31
C LYS A 96 -8.11 -22.32 -2.43
N THR A 97 -8.62 -21.12 -2.22
CA THR A 97 -8.64 -20.03 -3.21
C THR A 97 -7.25 -19.51 -3.63
N SER A 98 -6.15 -19.84 -2.93
CA SER A 98 -4.80 -19.39 -3.28
C SER A 98 -4.01 -20.37 -4.18
N GLY A 99 -3.61 -19.94 -5.38
CA GLY A 99 -2.64 -20.65 -6.24
C GLY A 99 -3.17 -21.94 -6.88
N GLN A 100 -2.28 -22.93 -7.13
CA GLN A 100 -2.67 -24.30 -7.53
C GLN A 100 -3.35 -25.05 -6.36
N GLY A 101 -4.48 -24.52 -5.89
CA GLY A 101 -5.10 -24.82 -4.61
C GLY A 101 -5.38 -26.31 -4.38
N SER A 102 -5.03 -26.79 -3.18
CA SER A 102 -5.51 -28.06 -2.67
C SER A 102 -7.04 -28.02 -2.55
N LYS A 103 -7.71 -29.09 -2.94
CA LYS A 103 -9.15 -29.24 -2.75
C LYS A 103 -9.40 -29.99 -1.47
N TYR A 104 -10.18 -29.38 -0.58
CA TYR A 104 -10.46 -29.91 0.75
C TYR A 104 -11.58 -30.93 0.74
N SER A 105 -12.45 -30.93 -0.27
CA SER A 105 -13.55 -31.88 -0.41
C SER A 105 -13.15 -33.12 -1.21
N ILE A 106 -13.90 -34.21 -1.05
CA ILE A 106 -13.79 -35.40 -1.92
C ILE A 106 -14.15 -35.08 -3.38
N THR A 107 -15.04 -34.10 -3.61
CA THR A 107 -15.35 -33.59 -4.95
C THR A 107 -14.18 -32.81 -5.52
N GLN A 108 -13.83 -33.08 -6.78
CA GLN A 108 -12.68 -32.52 -7.47
C GLN A 108 -13.10 -31.87 -8.80
N THR A 109 -12.59 -30.68 -9.09
CA THR A 109 -12.80 -30.00 -10.38
C THR A 109 -11.61 -30.17 -11.33
N GLY A 110 -11.78 -29.99 -12.63
CA GLY A 110 -10.67 -29.80 -13.56
C GLY A 110 -10.35 -28.32 -13.74
N SER A 111 -9.72 -27.96 -14.86
CA SER A 111 -9.72 -26.58 -15.36
C SER A 111 -11.12 -26.15 -15.80
N ALA A 112 -11.48 -24.90 -15.54
CA ALA A 112 -12.69 -24.26 -16.05
C ALA A 112 -12.63 -24.03 -17.57
N ASP A 113 -11.44 -24.03 -18.17
CA ASP A 113 -11.25 -23.93 -19.64
C ASP A 113 -11.36 -25.30 -20.34
N GLY A 114 -11.57 -26.37 -19.57
CA GLY A 114 -11.76 -27.72 -20.06
C GLY A 114 -10.62 -28.68 -19.77
N ASN A 115 -10.94 -29.97 -19.82
CA ASN A 115 -10.03 -31.07 -19.48
C ASN A 115 -10.22 -32.20 -20.47
N LYS A 116 -9.10 -32.72 -20.98
CA LYS A 116 -9.08 -33.95 -21.76
C LYS A 116 -9.18 -35.17 -20.86
N VAL A 117 -9.59 -36.30 -21.43
CA VAL A 117 -9.83 -37.54 -20.68
C VAL A 117 -8.56 -38.02 -19.97
N ASP A 118 -7.40 -37.95 -20.63
CA ASP A 118 -6.09 -38.34 -20.09
C ASP A 118 -5.73 -37.59 -18.80
N THR A 119 -6.09 -36.30 -18.74
CA THR A 119 -5.86 -35.43 -17.58
C THR A 119 -6.81 -35.77 -16.43
N ILE A 120 -8.00 -36.29 -16.72
CA ILE A 120 -8.99 -36.64 -15.70
C ILE A 120 -8.65 -37.98 -15.06
N VAL A 121 -8.33 -38.98 -15.91
CA VAL A 121 -8.10 -40.36 -15.49
C VAL A 121 -6.70 -40.61 -14.94
N ASP A 122 -5.76 -39.66 -15.08
CA ASP A 122 -4.45 -39.73 -14.43
C ASP A 122 -4.62 -39.96 -12.91
N THR A 123 -4.29 -41.17 -12.48
CA THR A 123 -4.41 -41.65 -11.09
C THR A 123 -3.35 -41.06 -10.16
N ARG A 124 -2.37 -40.32 -10.70
CA ARG A 124 -1.27 -39.73 -9.95
C ARG A 124 -1.46 -38.24 -9.72
N TYR A 125 -1.74 -37.49 -10.78
CA TYR A 125 -1.85 -36.02 -10.73
C TYR A 125 -3.16 -35.46 -11.28
N GLY A 126 -3.94 -36.29 -11.98
CA GLY A 126 -5.23 -35.92 -12.56
C GLY A 126 -6.35 -35.78 -11.53
N THR A 127 -7.53 -35.45 -12.01
CA THR A 127 -8.72 -35.26 -11.16
C THR A 127 -9.06 -36.52 -10.36
N LEU A 128 -8.97 -37.70 -10.99
CA LEU A 128 -9.16 -39.00 -10.33
C LEU A 128 -8.07 -39.27 -9.29
N GLY A 129 -6.79 -39.02 -9.63
CA GLY A 129 -5.69 -39.19 -8.69
C GLY A 129 -5.76 -38.29 -7.46
N LYS A 130 -6.34 -37.08 -7.60
CA LYS A 130 -6.62 -36.18 -6.48
C LYS A 130 -7.75 -36.70 -5.59
N LEU A 131 -8.85 -37.18 -6.19
CA LEU A 131 -9.95 -37.82 -5.45
C LEU A 131 -9.46 -39.03 -4.66
N ALA A 132 -8.68 -39.89 -5.31
CA ALA A 132 -8.08 -41.09 -4.72
C ALA A 132 -7.10 -40.80 -3.57
N GLY A 133 -6.47 -39.62 -3.59
CA GLY A 133 -5.54 -39.17 -2.55
C GLY A 133 -6.20 -38.44 -1.39
N TRP A 134 -7.51 -38.14 -1.46
CA TRP A 134 -8.19 -37.31 -0.48
C TRP A 134 -8.29 -37.99 0.88
N ALA A 135 -8.85 -39.19 0.98
CA ALA A 135 -8.98 -39.89 2.26
C ALA A 135 -7.62 -40.21 2.93
N THR A 136 -6.52 -40.18 2.16
CA THR A 136 -5.16 -40.47 2.65
C THR A 136 -4.40 -39.25 3.19
N GLN A 137 -5.01 -38.06 3.24
CA GLN A 137 -4.35 -36.88 3.82
C GLN A 137 -4.10 -37.10 5.32
N ASP A 138 -2.93 -36.67 5.82
CA ASP A 138 -2.51 -36.92 7.21
C ASP A 138 -3.53 -36.41 8.24
N SER A 139 -4.19 -35.28 8.00
CA SER A 139 -5.23 -34.73 8.87
C SER A 139 -6.50 -35.60 8.90
N ILE A 140 -6.87 -36.20 7.76
CA ILE A 140 -8.02 -37.10 7.67
C ILE A 140 -7.69 -38.46 8.29
N GLN A 141 -6.46 -38.96 8.11
CA GLN A 141 -6.02 -40.20 8.76
C GLN A 141 -6.01 -40.06 10.28
N LYS A 142 -5.53 -38.93 10.82
CA LYS A 142 -5.63 -38.65 12.27
C LYS A 142 -7.09 -38.61 12.74
N PHE A 143 -7.98 -37.97 11.99
CA PHE A 143 -9.41 -37.93 12.30
C PHE A 143 -10.03 -39.34 12.35
N ILE A 144 -9.64 -40.24 11.44
CA ILE A 144 -10.03 -41.65 11.46
C ILE A 144 -9.45 -42.36 12.71
N ASP A 145 -8.15 -42.22 12.96
CA ASP A 145 -7.41 -42.89 14.05
C ASP A 145 -7.90 -42.47 15.45
N GLU A 146 -8.27 -41.19 15.61
CA GLU A 146 -8.78 -40.63 16.86
C GLU A 146 -10.23 -41.03 17.13
N GLY A 147 -10.97 -41.48 16.11
CA GLY A 147 -12.37 -41.91 16.24
C GLY A 147 -13.29 -40.80 16.73
N GLU A 148 -13.03 -39.55 16.32
CA GLU A 148 -13.78 -38.37 16.79
C GLU A 148 -15.25 -38.37 16.33
N HIS A 149 -15.58 -39.10 15.26
CA HIS A 149 -16.94 -39.24 14.72
C HIS A 149 -17.36 -40.72 14.60
N PRO A 150 -18.62 -41.09 14.93
CA PRO A 150 -19.08 -42.49 14.88
C PRO A 150 -19.00 -43.13 13.48
N ASP A 151 -19.14 -42.30 12.43
CA ASP A 151 -19.17 -42.76 11.03
C ASP A 151 -17.81 -42.76 10.30
N THR A 152 -16.68 -42.71 11.00
CA THR A 152 -15.33 -42.72 10.37
C THR A 152 -15.08 -43.97 9.50
N TRP A 153 -15.80 -45.06 9.75
CA TRP A 153 -15.78 -46.28 8.92
C TRP A 153 -16.10 -46.02 7.44
N ILE A 154 -16.86 -44.97 7.11
CA ILE A 154 -17.17 -44.56 5.73
C ILE A 154 -15.88 -44.13 5.01
N LEU A 155 -15.02 -43.37 5.68
CA LEU A 155 -13.75 -42.89 5.11
C LEU A 155 -12.79 -44.06 4.85
N GLU A 156 -12.74 -45.03 5.77
CA GLU A 156 -11.94 -46.25 5.61
C GLU A 156 -12.40 -47.07 4.40
N LYS A 157 -13.72 -47.20 4.20
CA LYS A 157 -14.30 -47.89 3.03
C LYS A 157 -14.05 -47.15 1.72
N ILE A 158 -14.16 -45.82 1.71
CA ILE A 158 -13.78 -45.02 0.53
C ILE A 158 -12.29 -45.22 0.22
N GLN A 159 -11.43 -45.21 1.23
CA GLN A 159 -9.99 -45.40 1.08
C GLN A 159 -9.63 -46.78 0.54
N SER A 160 -10.34 -47.84 0.94
CA SER A 160 -10.06 -49.20 0.47
C SER A 160 -10.41 -49.39 -1.01
N VAL A 161 -11.44 -48.71 -1.51
CA VAL A 161 -11.94 -48.86 -2.89
C VAL A 161 -11.34 -47.83 -3.86
N LEU A 162 -11.16 -46.58 -3.42
CA LEU A 162 -10.69 -45.50 -4.30
C LEU A 162 -9.28 -45.01 -3.94
N GLY A 163 -8.64 -45.55 -2.91
CA GLY A 163 -7.27 -45.17 -2.55
C GLY A 163 -6.29 -45.44 -3.69
N LYS A 164 -5.18 -44.67 -3.74
CA LYS A 164 -4.14 -44.78 -4.79
C LYS A 164 -3.49 -46.16 -4.97
N LYS A 165 -3.73 -47.10 -4.06
CA LYS A 165 -3.23 -48.48 -4.09
C LYS A 165 -4.34 -49.51 -4.33
N SER A 166 -5.58 -49.06 -4.55
CA SER A 166 -6.71 -49.95 -4.79
C SER A 166 -6.74 -50.44 -6.22
N ASP A 167 -7.05 -51.72 -6.40
CA ASP A 167 -7.18 -52.34 -7.71
C ASP A 167 -8.38 -51.76 -8.49
N SER A 168 -9.44 -51.31 -7.79
CA SER A 168 -10.63 -50.71 -8.40
C SER A 168 -10.38 -49.32 -9.00
N LEU A 169 -9.27 -48.65 -8.65
CA LEU A 169 -8.98 -47.31 -9.17
C LEU A 169 -8.66 -47.31 -10.67
N GLU A 170 -7.96 -48.34 -11.15
CA GLU A 170 -7.69 -48.52 -12.59
C GLU A 170 -8.97 -48.87 -13.36
N GLU A 171 -9.88 -49.63 -12.75
CA GLU A 171 -11.19 -49.94 -13.34
C GLU A 171 -12.05 -48.69 -13.50
N VAL A 172 -12.06 -47.80 -12.50
CA VAL A 172 -12.71 -46.48 -12.59
C VAL A 172 -12.09 -45.63 -13.69
N ALA A 173 -10.76 -45.60 -13.78
CA ALA A 173 -10.06 -44.85 -14.82
C ALA A 173 -10.48 -45.32 -16.22
N ASN A 174 -10.46 -46.63 -16.47
CA ASN A 174 -10.88 -47.23 -17.74
C ASN A 174 -12.36 -46.93 -18.05
N SER A 175 -13.24 -47.02 -17.04
CA SER A 175 -14.67 -46.71 -17.21
C SER A 175 -14.89 -45.24 -17.61
N ILE A 176 -14.10 -44.31 -17.05
CA ILE A 176 -14.14 -42.90 -17.45
C ILE A 176 -13.58 -42.71 -18.86
N GLU A 177 -12.51 -43.41 -19.25
CA GLU A 177 -11.97 -43.37 -20.61
C GLU A 177 -12.96 -43.86 -21.67
N GLU A 178 -13.72 -44.91 -21.38
CA GLU A 178 -14.75 -45.43 -22.28
C GLU A 178 -15.99 -44.52 -22.38
N LEU A 179 -16.32 -43.83 -21.30
CA LEU A 179 -17.47 -42.94 -21.20
C LEU A 179 -17.26 -41.61 -21.96
N LEU A 180 -16.02 -41.13 -21.98
CA LEU A 180 -15.70 -39.77 -22.44
C LEU A 180 -15.00 -39.76 -23.81
N PRO A 181 -15.40 -38.87 -24.73
CA PRO A 181 -14.70 -38.71 -26.00
C PRO A 181 -13.27 -38.16 -25.80
N ALA A 182 -12.28 -38.83 -26.42
CA ALA A 182 -10.86 -38.54 -26.23
C ALA A 182 -10.41 -37.15 -26.71
N ASP A 183 -11.09 -36.60 -27.72
CA ASP A 183 -10.70 -35.33 -28.37
C ASP A 183 -11.39 -34.09 -27.76
N GLU A 184 -12.32 -34.27 -26.83
CA GLU A 184 -13.05 -33.16 -26.21
C GLU A 184 -12.38 -32.65 -24.94
N SER A 185 -12.27 -31.33 -24.83
CA SER A 185 -11.78 -30.63 -23.64
C SER A 185 -12.94 -29.88 -23.00
N ILE A 186 -13.57 -30.50 -22.00
CA ILE A 186 -14.79 -29.97 -21.34
C ILE A 186 -14.52 -29.75 -19.84
N PRO A 187 -15.03 -28.66 -19.24
CA PRO A 187 -14.91 -28.42 -17.80
C PRO A 187 -15.51 -29.59 -17.03
N THR A 188 -14.80 -30.12 -16.05
CA THR A 188 -15.16 -31.39 -15.41
C THR A 188 -15.24 -31.26 -13.91
N VAL A 189 -16.30 -31.80 -13.31
CA VAL A 189 -16.43 -32.04 -11.88
C VAL A 189 -16.50 -33.55 -11.67
N LEU A 190 -15.68 -34.10 -10.79
CA LEU A 190 -15.64 -35.51 -10.43
C LEU A 190 -16.00 -35.66 -8.95
N THR A 191 -16.92 -36.56 -8.65
CA THR A 191 -17.40 -36.79 -7.28
C THR A 191 -17.76 -38.25 -7.04
N VAL A 192 -18.11 -38.57 -5.81
CA VAL A 192 -18.68 -39.86 -5.42
C VAL A 192 -20.16 -39.73 -5.06
N ARG A 193 -20.91 -40.81 -5.20
CA ARG A 193 -22.24 -40.99 -4.63
C ARG A 193 -22.27 -42.31 -3.89
N ILE A 194 -22.73 -42.29 -2.64
CA ILE A 194 -22.50 -43.39 -1.70
C ILE A 194 -23.84 -43.99 -1.31
N GLN A 195 -23.97 -45.31 -1.45
CA GLN A 195 -25.08 -46.07 -0.91
C GLN A 195 -24.73 -46.58 0.48
N ALA A 196 -25.41 -46.04 1.49
CA ALA A 196 -25.29 -46.45 2.87
C ALA A 196 -26.67 -46.78 3.46
N ASP A 197 -26.68 -47.59 4.51
CA ASP A 197 -27.88 -47.81 5.33
C ASP A 197 -28.05 -46.61 6.26
N ALA A 198 -29.06 -45.78 6.01
CA ALA A 198 -29.27 -44.54 6.75
C ALA A 198 -29.64 -44.77 8.22
N SER A 199 -30.03 -46.00 8.60
CA SER A 199 -30.25 -46.35 10.01
C SER A 199 -28.96 -46.48 10.83
N ASN A 200 -27.80 -46.54 10.16
CA ASN A 200 -26.47 -46.58 10.76
C ASN A 200 -25.72 -45.24 10.67
N LEU A 201 -26.38 -44.17 10.19
CA LEU A 201 -25.82 -42.82 10.11
C LEU A 201 -26.39 -41.93 11.20
N ASP A 202 -25.61 -40.98 11.69
CA ASP A 202 -26.08 -39.93 12.60
C ASP A 202 -26.85 -38.83 11.84
N SER A 203 -27.98 -39.19 11.22
CA SER A 203 -28.91 -38.27 10.53
C SER A 203 -30.38 -38.65 10.77
N GLU A 204 -31.26 -37.66 10.94
CA GLU A 204 -32.66 -37.90 11.31
C GLU A 204 -33.50 -38.50 10.14
N ASP A 205 -34.25 -39.57 10.48
CA ASP A 205 -35.29 -40.28 9.72
C ASP A 205 -34.92 -41.19 8.52
N GLY A 206 -34.49 -42.42 8.85
CA GLY A 206 -35.19 -43.68 8.51
C GLY A 206 -35.56 -44.02 7.05
N VAL A 207 -34.59 -44.51 6.26
CA VAL A 207 -34.80 -45.42 5.09
C VAL A 207 -33.66 -46.47 5.04
N GLU A 208 -33.97 -47.75 4.77
CA GLU A 208 -33.03 -48.89 4.88
C GLU A 208 -31.78 -48.82 3.94
N LYS A 209 -31.85 -48.18 2.76
CA LYS A 209 -30.69 -47.91 1.89
C LYS A 209 -30.97 -46.70 0.99
N GLN A 210 -30.12 -45.69 1.00
CA GLN A 210 -30.25 -44.50 0.14
C GLN A 210 -28.92 -44.11 -0.52
N TRP A 211 -29.00 -43.60 -1.75
CA TRP A 211 -27.87 -43.01 -2.46
C TRP A 211 -27.69 -41.55 -2.03
N LEU A 212 -26.65 -41.30 -1.26
CA LEU A 212 -26.31 -40.02 -0.66
C LEU A 212 -25.19 -39.32 -1.41
N TRP A 213 -25.29 -38.01 -1.52
CA TRP A 213 -24.24 -37.13 -2.02
C TRP A 213 -23.27 -36.75 -0.90
N PRO A 214 -22.04 -36.27 -1.22
CA PRO A 214 -21.08 -35.91 -0.20
C PRO A 214 -21.59 -34.88 0.80
N GLY A 215 -22.37 -33.90 0.36
CA GLY A 215 -22.98 -32.88 1.23
C GLY A 215 -24.11 -33.38 2.12
N GLU A 216 -24.58 -34.61 1.91
CA GLU A 216 -25.62 -35.26 2.73
C GLU A 216 -25.00 -36.19 3.80
N ILE A 217 -23.67 -36.27 3.88
CA ILE A 217 -22.93 -37.17 4.78
C ILE A 217 -22.05 -36.34 5.73
N ASN A 218 -22.44 -36.28 7.02
CA ASN A 218 -21.79 -35.45 8.03
C ASN A 218 -20.30 -35.73 8.18
N VAL A 219 -19.89 -37.01 8.25
CA VAL A 219 -18.47 -37.38 8.40
C VAL A 219 -17.58 -36.90 7.25
N LEU A 220 -18.11 -36.78 6.03
CA LEU A 220 -17.35 -36.23 4.90
C LEU A 220 -17.18 -34.72 5.02
N THR A 221 -18.17 -34.02 5.57
CA THR A 221 -18.09 -32.58 5.86
C THR A 221 -17.09 -32.34 6.98
N GLU A 222 -17.15 -33.09 8.08
CA GLU A 222 -16.18 -32.96 9.18
C GLU A 222 -14.74 -33.28 8.74
N ALA A 223 -14.55 -34.34 7.95
CA ALA A 223 -13.23 -34.68 7.41
C ALA A 223 -12.67 -33.58 6.49
N MET A 224 -13.53 -32.96 5.69
CA MET A 224 -13.19 -31.80 4.85
C MET A 224 -12.78 -30.59 5.72
N GLU A 225 -13.53 -30.28 6.77
CA GLU A 225 -13.21 -29.20 7.72
C GLU A 225 -11.89 -29.45 8.44
N ARG A 226 -11.64 -30.68 8.89
CA ARG A 226 -10.36 -31.09 9.48
C ARG A 226 -9.20 -30.95 8.52
N TYR A 227 -9.40 -31.26 7.24
CA TYR A 227 -8.37 -31.02 6.23
C TYR A 227 -8.13 -29.54 5.95
N ALA A 228 -9.19 -28.73 5.87
CA ALA A 228 -9.11 -27.29 5.65
C ALA A 228 -8.36 -26.59 6.79
N THR A 229 -8.77 -26.84 8.04
CA THR A 229 -8.19 -26.25 9.26
C THR A 229 -6.73 -26.65 9.45
N ALA A 230 -6.37 -27.91 9.23
CA ALA A 230 -4.98 -28.36 9.31
C ALA A 230 -4.06 -27.65 8.28
N ASN A 231 -4.56 -27.41 7.06
CA ASN A 231 -3.82 -26.66 6.06
C ASN A 231 -3.69 -25.17 6.45
N ALA A 232 -4.74 -24.59 7.05
CA ALA A 232 -4.71 -23.24 7.58
C ALA A 232 -3.83 -23.09 8.83
N SER A 233 -3.49 -24.16 9.56
CA SER A 233 -2.73 -24.12 10.82
C SER A 233 -1.24 -24.44 10.71
N ASP A 234 -0.82 -25.13 9.65
CA ASP A 234 0.50 -25.78 9.59
C ASP A 234 1.50 -25.07 8.65
N LYS A 235 1.24 -23.81 8.28
CA LYS A 235 2.10 -23.06 7.35
C LYS A 235 3.54 -23.01 7.87
N ASN A 236 4.47 -23.52 7.04
CA ASN A 236 5.92 -23.60 7.29
C ASN A 236 6.40 -24.61 8.36
N ILE A 237 5.57 -25.56 8.80
CA ILE A 237 6.00 -26.70 9.63
C ILE A 237 6.37 -27.88 8.72
N LYS A 238 7.66 -28.01 8.37
CA LYS A 238 8.15 -29.12 7.51
C LYS A 238 8.37 -30.44 8.26
N SER A 239 8.54 -30.37 9.58
CA SER A 239 8.73 -31.52 10.47
C SER A 239 8.45 -31.13 11.93
N GLY A 240 7.80 -32.01 12.68
CA GLY A 240 7.38 -31.78 14.07
C GLY A 240 5.86 -31.68 14.23
N PRO A 241 5.32 -31.81 15.46
CA PRO A 241 3.90 -31.65 15.71
C PRO A 241 3.48 -30.18 15.47
N PRO A 242 2.25 -29.95 14.98
CA PRO A 242 1.74 -28.61 14.76
C PRO A 242 1.56 -27.84 16.08
N SER A 243 1.60 -26.51 16.02
CA SER A 243 1.40 -25.66 17.21
C SER A 243 -0.07 -25.61 17.60
N VAL A 244 -0.56 -26.62 18.31
CA VAL A 244 -1.98 -26.73 18.69
C VAL A 244 -2.17 -26.89 20.20
N GLY A 245 -3.27 -26.34 20.72
CA GLY A 245 -3.68 -26.50 22.11
C GLY A 245 -5.15 -26.16 22.32
N TYR A 246 -5.58 -26.12 23.59
CA TYR A 246 -6.90 -25.65 23.98
C TYR A 246 -6.75 -24.39 24.82
N GLY A 247 -7.47 -23.33 24.47
CA GLY A 247 -7.36 -22.04 25.13
C GLY A 247 -8.39 -21.05 24.64
N LYS A 248 -8.35 -19.84 25.21
CA LYS A 248 -9.21 -18.74 24.78
C LYS A 248 -8.67 -18.16 23.48
N GLY A 249 -9.45 -18.25 22.39
CA GLY A 249 -9.11 -17.64 21.11
C GLY A 249 -8.93 -16.13 21.25
N TYR A 250 -7.88 -15.59 20.64
CA TYR A 250 -7.52 -14.17 20.72
C TYR A 250 -8.60 -13.28 20.08
N VAL A 251 -9.08 -13.66 18.90
CA VAL A 251 -10.13 -12.95 18.17
C VAL A 251 -11.51 -13.33 18.67
N SER A 252 -11.85 -14.64 18.62
CA SER A 252 -13.19 -15.15 18.95
C SER A 252 -13.57 -14.94 20.42
N GLY A 253 -12.59 -14.93 21.33
CA GLY A 253 -12.84 -14.83 22.76
C GLY A 253 -13.44 -16.09 23.41
N ASN A 254 -13.70 -17.15 22.64
CA ASN A 254 -14.25 -18.42 23.12
C ASN A 254 -13.12 -19.40 23.51
N ASN A 255 -13.43 -20.35 24.39
CA ASN A 255 -12.48 -21.42 24.73
C ASN A 255 -12.66 -22.58 23.75
N ASP A 256 -11.69 -22.76 22.86
CA ASP A 256 -11.72 -23.76 21.79
C ASP A 256 -10.33 -24.35 21.55
N ARG A 257 -10.24 -25.25 20.55
CA ARG A 257 -8.98 -25.62 19.93
C ARG A 257 -8.37 -24.39 19.26
N VAL A 258 -7.08 -24.15 19.52
CA VAL A 258 -6.34 -23.00 19.02
C VAL A 258 -5.02 -23.40 18.40
N VAL A 259 -4.59 -22.61 17.41
CA VAL A 259 -3.38 -22.79 16.62
C VAL A 259 -2.47 -21.57 16.77
N GLY A 260 -1.16 -21.80 16.75
CA GLY A 260 -0.14 -20.75 16.96
C GLY A 260 0.55 -20.23 15.72
N THR A 261 0.30 -20.85 14.56
CA THR A 261 0.96 -20.56 13.28
C THR A 261 -0.05 -20.52 12.14
N PRO A 262 -1.15 -19.77 12.25
CA PRO A 262 -2.16 -19.75 11.20
C PRO A 262 -1.57 -19.16 9.91
N GLU A 263 -2.12 -19.59 8.78
CA GLU A 263 -1.85 -18.98 7.49
C GLU A 263 -2.35 -17.53 7.51
N SER A 264 -1.41 -16.60 7.58
CA SER A 264 -1.68 -15.17 7.50
C SER A 264 -1.57 -14.66 6.06
N PRO A 265 -2.53 -13.84 5.59
CA PRO A 265 -2.43 -13.12 4.33
C PRO A 265 -1.18 -12.25 4.21
N LEU A 266 -0.72 -11.68 5.33
CA LEU A 266 0.47 -10.83 5.39
C LEU A 266 1.76 -11.61 5.68
N GLU A 267 1.65 -12.93 5.89
CA GLU A 267 2.76 -13.83 6.24
C GLU A 267 3.53 -13.49 7.52
N VAL A 268 3.05 -12.52 8.31
CA VAL A 268 3.70 -12.04 9.56
C VAL A 268 3.71 -13.08 10.70
N PHE A 269 2.79 -14.06 10.70
CA PHE A 269 2.65 -15.06 11.75
C PHE A 269 3.38 -16.38 11.45
N SER A 270 4.51 -16.31 10.74
CA SER A 270 5.31 -17.49 10.38
C SER A 270 6.36 -17.85 11.44
N VAL A 271 6.73 -19.13 11.52
CA VAL A 271 7.83 -19.65 12.38
C VAL A 271 9.22 -19.04 12.08
N LYS A 272 9.32 -18.13 11.10
CA LYS A 272 10.53 -17.37 10.77
C LYS A 272 10.64 -16.06 11.54
N HIS A 273 9.58 -15.58 12.20
CA HIS A 273 9.54 -14.28 12.88
C HIS A 273 9.65 -14.43 14.41
N PRO A 274 10.86 -14.30 15.00
CA PRO A 274 11.07 -14.44 16.43
C PRO A 274 10.31 -13.39 17.27
N ASP A 275 10.06 -12.20 16.72
CA ASP A 275 9.40 -11.10 17.42
C ASP A 275 7.92 -11.40 17.72
N ALA A 276 7.27 -12.19 16.85
CA ALA A 276 5.92 -12.70 17.08
C ALA A 276 5.89 -13.96 17.97
N GLN A 277 7.04 -14.60 18.24
CA GLN A 277 7.13 -15.85 18.99
C GLN A 277 8.23 -15.82 20.06
N PRO A 278 7.95 -15.26 21.25
CA PRO A 278 8.89 -15.23 22.36
C PRO A 278 9.48 -16.62 22.67
N GLY A 279 10.79 -16.79 22.46
CA GLY A 279 11.51 -18.05 22.73
C GLY A 279 11.41 -19.12 21.64
N LEU A 280 10.78 -18.83 20.49
CA LEU A 280 10.74 -19.66 19.27
C LEU A 280 10.36 -21.14 19.51
N ARG A 281 9.46 -21.37 20.47
CA ARG A 281 8.93 -22.72 20.76
C ARG A 281 7.83 -23.06 19.77
N LYS A 282 8.25 -23.54 18.59
CA LYS A 282 7.36 -23.86 17.46
C LYS A 282 6.10 -24.60 17.90
N GLU A 283 6.20 -25.63 18.72
CA GLU A 283 5.08 -26.47 19.19
C GLU A 283 4.16 -25.79 20.23
N GLU A 284 4.64 -24.77 20.95
CA GLU A 284 3.89 -24.06 22.00
C GLU A 284 3.46 -22.64 21.58
N SER A 285 3.63 -22.26 20.32
CA SER A 285 3.35 -20.90 19.81
C SER A 285 1.89 -20.48 20.03
N TRP A 286 0.98 -21.46 20.07
CA TRP A 286 -0.46 -21.27 20.36
C TRP A 286 -0.71 -20.63 21.72
N ARG A 287 0.24 -20.68 22.65
CA ARG A 287 0.13 -20.01 23.95
C ARG A 287 0.36 -18.50 23.87
N ASN A 288 1.15 -18.06 22.89
CA ASN A 288 1.44 -16.64 22.67
C ASN A 288 0.43 -16.02 21.71
N TYR A 289 -0.03 -16.81 20.73
CA TYR A 289 -0.93 -16.36 19.69
C TYR A 289 -2.03 -17.41 19.44
N PRO A 290 -3.03 -17.52 20.34
CA PRO A 290 -4.09 -18.52 20.25
C PRO A 290 -5.15 -18.12 19.22
N ILE A 291 -5.11 -18.64 18.00
CA ILE A 291 -6.13 -18.41 16.97
C ILE A 291 -7.02 -19.64 16.85
N SER A 292 -8.35 -19.48 16.86
CA SER A 292 -9.26 -20.63 16.67
C SER A 292 -9.26 -21.09 15.21
N ASP A 293 -9.66 -22.34 14.99
CA ASP A 293 -9.71 -22.96 13.66
C ASP A 293 -10.55 -22.13 12.66
N ASP A 294 -11.74 -21.67 13.07
CA ASP A 294 -12.60 -20.81 12.25
C ASP A 294 -11.94 -19.49 11.87
N VAL A 295 -11.24 -18.85 12.82
CA VAL A 295 -10.54 -17.59 12.58
C VAL A 295 -9.36 -17.80 11.63
N ALA A 296 -8.65 -18.92 11.73
CA ALA A 296 -7.60 -19.28 10.78
C ALA A 296 -8.16 -19.47 9.37
N MET A 297 -9.36 -20.03 9.23
CA MET A 297 -10.06 -20.12 7.94
C MET A 297 -10.52 -18.76 7.41
N LEU A 298 -11.02 -17.87 8.29
CA LEU A 298 -11.36 -16.50 7.92
C LEU A 298 -10.13 -15.75 7.39
N PHE A 299 -8.95 -15.92 8.03
CA PHE A 299 -7.69 -15.38 7.50
C PHE A 299 -7.36 -15.92 6.11
N ALA A 300 -7.51 -17.23 5.88
CA ALA A 300 -7.26 -17.81 4.57
C ALA A 300 -8.20 -17.24 3.49
N LYS A 301 -9.48 -17.05 3.79
CA LYS A 301 -10.46 -16.43 2.88
C LYS A 301 -10.22 -14.94 2.65
N ALA A 302 -9.72 -14.21 3.64
CA ALA A 302 -9.47 -12.77 3.57
C ALA A 302 -8.43 -12.36 2.51
N ARG A 303 -7.59 -13.30 2.06
CA ARG A 303 -6.41 -13.02 1.21
C ARG A 303 -6.71 -12.18 -0.03
N ASN A 304 -7.74 -12.54 -0.80
CA ASN A 304 -8.06 -11.85 -2.05
C ASN A 304 -8.44 -10.38 -1.82
N LEU A 305 -9.20 -10.10 -0.75
CA LEU A 305 -9.58 -8.72 -0.40
C LEU A 305 -8.40 -7.93 0.17
N ILE A 306 -7.52 -8.58 0.96
CA ILE A 306 -6.29 -7.96 1.49
C ILE A 306 -5.30 -7.64 0.36
N ASP A 307 -5.13 -8.53 -0.61
CA ASP A 307 -4.23 -8.35 -1.76
C ASP A 307 -4.65 -7.19 -2.67
N ARG A 308 -5.93 -6.78 -2.65
CA ARG A 308 -6.40 -5.54 -3.32
C ARG A 308 -6.03 -4.27 -2.57
N CYS A 309 -5.71 -4.37 -1.28
CA CYS A 309 -5.40 -3.24 -0.42
C CYS A 309 -3.90 -2.97 -0.26
N VAL A 310 -3.06 -3.59 -1.10
CA VAL A 310 -1.60 -3.45 -1.07
C VAL A 310 -1.11 -2.48 -2.14
N TYR A 311 -0.20 -1.59 -1.74
CA TYR A 311 0.56 -0.75 -2.65
C TYR A 311 2.04 -1.16 -2.61
N ARG A 312 2.68 -1.32 -3.77
CA ARG A 312 4.08 -1.75 -3.87
C ARG A 312 4.92 -0.69 -4.55
N ASN A 313 5.94 -0.19 -3.86
CA ASN A 313 6.86 0.81 -4.39
C ASN A 313 8.21 0.77 -3.65
N GLY A 314 9.31 0.94 -4.38
CA GLY A 314 10.65 1.08 -3.81
C GLY A 314 11.10 -0.09 -2.93
N GLY A 315 10.81 -1.34 -3.35
CA GLY A 315 11.15 -2.55 -2.58
C GLY A 315 10.27 -2.78 -1.34
N MET A 316 9.24 -1.96 -1.13
CA MET A 316 8.31 -2.06 0.00
C MET A 316 6.90 -2.38 -0.47
N GLU A 317 6.16 -3.10 0.37
CA GLU A 317 4.71 -3.24 0.27
C GLU A 317 4.03 -2.62 1.48
N THR A 318 3.04 -1.79 1.20
CA THR A 318 2.24 -1.08 2.20
C THR A 318 0.81 -1.48 2.05
N TYR A 319 0.30 -2.18 3.06
CA TYR A 319 -1.09 -2.54 3.18
C TYR A 319 -1.82 -1.38 3.84
N ALA A 320 -2.92 -0.93 3.22
CA ALA A 320 -3.82 0.04 3.81
C ALA A 320 -5.22 -0.60 3.87
N LEU A 321 -5.52 -1.26 4.98
CA LEU A 321 -6.73 -2.06 5.15
C LEU A 321 -7.86 -1.17 5.72
N PRO A 322 -8.81 -0.69 4.89
CA PRO A 322 -9.94 0.08 5.38
C PRO A 322 -10.84 -0.74 6.32
N TYR A 323 -11.36 -0.09 7.35
CA TYR A 323 -12.42 -0.61 8.20
C TYR A 323 -13.24 0.56 8.77
N PHE A 324 -14.48 0.28 9.18
CA PHE A 324 -15.29 1.25 9.92
C PHE A 324 -15.10 1.09 11.42
N ALA A 325 -14.84 2.19 12.13
CA ALA A 325 -14.86 2.22 13.58
C ALA A 325 -16.27 1.93 14.14
N GLY A 326 -16.33 1.47 15.38
CA GLY A 326 -17.58 1.13 16.05
C GLY A 326 -18.13 -0.25 15.65
N LYS A 327 -19.40 -0.50 15.98
CA LYS A 327 -20.03 -1.80 15.70
C LYS A 327 -20.18 -2.00 14.18
N MET A 328 -19.77 -3.16 13.68
CA MET A 328 -19.99 -3.57 12.29
C MET A 328 -21.45 -3.98 12.06
N THR A 329 -21.95 -3.70 10.86
CA THR A 329 -23.31 -4.03 10.41
C THR A 329 -23.23 -4.47 8.95
N GLY A 330 -24.23 -5.21 8.47
CA GLY A 330 -24.28 -5.67 7.08
C GLY A 330 -24.15 -4.53 6.05
N MET A 331 -24.75 -3.36 6.33
CA MET A 331 -24.60 -2.16 5.49
C MET A 331 -23.15 -1.63 5.46
N LYS A 332 -22.46 -1.63 6.61
CA LYS A 332 -21.05 -1.20 6.69
C LYS A 332 -20.13 -2.18 5.97
N ALA A 333 -20.36 -3.48 6.16
CA ALA A 333 -19.61 -4.54 5.49
C ALA A 333 -19.82 -4.51 3.97
N ASP A 334 -21.06 -4.37 3.49
CA ASP A 334 -21.36 -4.14 2.08
C ASP A 334 -20.59 -2.93 1.54
N ALA A 335 -20.77 -1.75 2.16
CA ALA A 335 -20.12 -0.53 1.69
C ALA A 335 -18.59 -0.67 1.61
N LEU A 336 -17.98 -1.33 2.59
CA LEU A 336 -16.55 -1.58 2.65
C LEU A 336 -16.10 -2.57 1.56
N HIS A 337 -16.80 -3.70 1.44
CA HIS A 337 -16.54 -4.72 0.42
C HIS A 337 -16.59 -4.11 -0.98
N LEU A 338 -17.63 -3.33 -1.30
CA LEU A 338 -17.75 -2.69 -2.61
C LEU A 338 -16.63 -1.68 -2.89
N ALA A 339 -16.19 -0.94 -1.86
CA ALA A 339 -15.10 0.00 -2.02
C ALA A 339 -13.77 -0.72 -2.28
N ILE A 340 -13.50 -1.84 -1.59
CA ILE A 340 -12.30 -2.67 -1.81
C ILE A 340 -12.36 -3.37 -3.17
N ASP A 341 -13.50 -3.94 -3.55
CA ASP A 341 -13.67 -4.64 -4.82
C ASP A 341 -13.53 -3.69 -6.02
N SER A 342 -13.82 -2.40 -5.83
CA SER A 342 -13.64 -1.37 -6.86
C SER A 342 -12.20 -0.85 -7.03
N VAL A 343 -11.24 -1.31 -6.22
CA VAL A 343 -9.84 -0.89 -6.34
C VAL A 343 -9.24 -1.46 -7.62
N ASP A 344 -8.68 -0.58 -8.44
CA ASP A 344 -7.96 -0.91 -9.67
C ASP A 344 -6.44 -0.67 -9.47
N PRO A 345 -5.60 -1.73 -9.43
CA PRO A 345 -4.18 -1.59 -9.15
C PRO A 345 -3.41 -0.82 -10.24
N ASP A 346 -3.93 -0.76 -11.46
CA ASP A 346 -3.28 -0.09 -12.59
C ASP A 346 -3.74 1.38 -12.75
N ARG A 347 -4.65 1.83 -11.89
CA ARG A 347 -5.20 3.19 -11.94
C ARG A 347 -4.14 4.23 -11.64
N GLN A 348 -4.11 5.27 -12.48
CA GLN A 348 -3.23 6.42 -12.32
C GLN A 348 -4.03 7.72 -12.20
N ILE A 349 -3.49 8.69 -11.47
CA ILE A 349 -3.98 10.05 -11.38
C ILE A 349 -2.84 11.05 -11.65
N GLY A 350 -2.91 11.71 -12.80
CA GLY A 350 -1.74 12.40 -13.37
C GLY A 350 -0.67 11.38 -13.75
N GLU A 351 0.57 11.61 -13.32
CA GLU A 351 1.71 10.70 -13.54
C GLU A 351 1.97 9.79 -12.32
N SER A 352 1.01 9.71 -11.40
CA SER A 352 1.17 9.03 -10.11
C SER A 352 0.19 7.86 -10.00
N THR A 353 0.62 6.73 -9.44
CA THR A 353 -0.28 5.60 -9.15
C THR A 353 -1.29 6.02 -8.10
N ASP A 354 -2.56 5.68 -8.29
CA ASP A 354 -3.64 5.94 -7.34
C ASP A 354 -3.69 4.79 -6.31
N PRO A 355 -3.18 4.96 -5.07
CA PRO A 355 -3.03 3.84 -4.14
C PRO A 355 -4.39 3.38 -3.58
N PRO A 356 -4.52 2.14 -3.08
CA PRO A 356 -5.79 1.61 -2.55
C PRO A 356 -6.45 2.51 -1.50
N MET A 357 -5.66 3.11 -0.60
CA MET A 357 -6.16 4.04 0.41
C MET A 357 -6.88 5.25 -0.21
N ALA A 358 -6.31 5.83 -1.27
CA ALA A 358 -6.92 6.95 -1.99
C ALA A 358 -8.20 6.50 -2.69
N GLN A 359 -8.14 5.43 -3.47
CA GLN A 359 -9.28 4.90 -4.21
C GLN A 359 -10.48 4.60 -3.29
N VAL A 360 -10.26 3.85 -2.21
CA VAL A 360 -11.32 3.52 -1.24
C VAL A 360 -11.91 4.79 -0.60
N THR A 361 -11.04 5.70 -0.17
CA THR A 361 -11.47 6.96 0.46
C THR A 361 -12.35 7.76 -0.49
N TYR A 362 -11.94 7.93 -1.75
CA TYR A 362 -12.71 8.68 -2.74
C TYR A 362 -14.00 7.97 -3.14
N ASN A 363 -13.97 6.65 -3.35
CA ASN A 363 -15.17 5.87 -3.72
C ASN A 363 -16.27 5.96 -2.65
N LEU A 364 -15.88 6.02 -1.37
CA LEU A 364 -16.81 6.19 -0.26
C LEU A 364 -17.27 7.65 -0.07
N LEU A 365 -16.38 8.64 -0.23
CA LEU A 365 -16.71 10.07 -0.06
C LEU A 365 -17.54 10.67 -1.21
N VAL A 366 -17.44 10.11 -2.42
CA VAL A 366 -18.22 10.57 -3.58
C VAL A 366 -19.44 9.69 -3.87
N ASN A 367 -19.78 8.77 -2.97
CA ASN A 367 -20.91 7.87 -3.12
C ASN A 367 -22.23 8.64 -3.20
N ASP A 368 -23.16 8.18 -4.04
CA ASP A 368 -24.49 8.81 -4.18
C ASP A 368 -25.28 8.74 -2.86
N ASP A 369 -25.08 7.69 -2.06
CA ASP A 369 -25.73 7.50 -0.76
C ASP A 369 -25.14 8.45 0.31
N PRO A 370 -25.95 9.39 0.86
CA PRO A 370 -25.53 10.30 1.93
C PRO A 370 -25.09 9.60 3.22
N GLU A 371 -25.66 8.45 3.56
CA GLU A 371 -25.31 7.70 4.78
C GLU A 371 -23.93 7.07 4.64
N LYS A 372 -23.61 6.48 3.47
CA LYS A 372 -22.27 5.94 3.17
C LYS A 372 -21.19 7.04 3.22
N ARG A 373 -21.49 8.23 2.69
CA ARG A 373 -20.58 9.39 2.79
C ARG A 373 -20.32 9.82 4.24
N LYS A 374 -21.38 9.94 5.03
CA LYS A 374 -21.28 10.31 6.44
C LYS A 374 -20.47 9.28 7.25
N LEU A 375 -20.66 7.98 6.97
CA LEU A 375 -19.85 6.91 7.54
C LEU A 375 -18.38 7.05 7.17
N ALA A 376 -18.08 7.32 5.90
CA ALA A 376 -16.72 7.53 5.42
C ALA A 376 -16.02 8.70 6.13
N GLU A 377 -16.72 9.81 6.36
CA GLU A 377 -16.17 10.97 7.05
C GLU A 377 -15.92 10.71 8.55
N GLN A 378 -16.79 9.94 9.21
CA GLN A 378 -16.79 9.82 10.68
C GLN A 378 -16.02 8.59 11.17
N GLU A 379 -16.20 7.46 10.49
CA GLU A 379 -15.85 6.14 11.00
C GLU A 379 -14.80 5.41 10.15
N LEU A 380 -14.53 5.81 8.91
CA LEU A 380 -13.50 5.16 8.09
C LEU A 380 -12.12 5.32 8.72
N ARG A 381 -11.46 4.20 8.95
CA ARG A 381 -10.08 4.08 9.43
C ARG A 381 -9.34 3.12 8.51
N PHE A 382 -8.03 3.19 8.55
CA PHE A 382 -7.14 2.27 7.86
C PHE A 382 -6.18 1.67 8.88
N TYR A 383 -6.06 0.35 8.85
CA TYR A 383 -4.93 -0.34 9.46
C TYR A 383 -3.81 -0.33 8.44
N THR A 384 -2.74 0.43 8.68
CA THR A 384 -1.61 0.52 7.74
C THR A 384 -0.40 -0.23 8.26
N VAL A 385 0.20 -1.05 7.41
CA VAL A 385 1.43 -1.81 7.71
C VAL A 385 2.35 -1.75 6.50
N THR A 386 3.62 -1.41 6.73
CA THR A 386 4.65 -1.42 5.69
C THR A 386 5.73 -2.45 6.00
N MET A 387 6.09 -3.25 4.99
CA MET A 387 7.06 -4.34 5.06
C MET A 387 7.90 -4.41 3.77
N PRO A 388 9.10 -5.00 3.80
CA PRO A 388 9.88 -5.22 2.59
C PRO A 388 9.25 -6.28 1.67
N ILE A 389 9.47 -6.16 0.37
CA ILE A 389 9.15 -7.18 -0.64
C ILE A 389 10.27 -8.24 -0.60
N SER A 390 10.28 -9.06 0.45
CA SER A 390 11.22 -10.15 0.63
C SER A 390 10.55 -11.36 1.29
N ASP A 391 11.25 -12.49 1.32
CA ASP A 391 10.84 -13.68 2.09
C ASP A 391 10.95 -13.48 3.61
N ASP A 392 11.64 -12.41 4.05
CA ASP A 392 11.82 -12.05 5.46
C ASP A 392 11.00 -10.80 5.79
N LYS A 393 9.71 -11.03 6.06
CA LYS A 393 8.74 -9.99 6.39
C LYS A 393 8.95 -9.47 7.81
N ASN A 394 9.56 -8.30 7.97
CA ASN A 394 9.52 -7.53 9.21
C ASN A 394 8.66 -6.28 9.04
N ILE A 395 7.91 -5.93 10.08
CA ILE A 395 7.11 -4.69 10.10
C ILE A 395 8.08 -3.52 10.31
N ILE A 396 8.17 -2.64 9.31
CA ILE A 396 8.97 -1.41 9.36
C ILE A 396 8.17 -0.31 10.07
N ALA A 397 6.89 -0.19 9.73
CA ALA A 397 5.99 0.79 10.29
C ALA A 397 4.57 0.25 10.34
N GLU A 398 3.85 0.60 11.40
CA GLU A 398 2.46 0.20 11.64
C GLU A 398 1.68 1.38 12.22
N GLU A 399 0.49 1.62 11.71
CA GLU A 399 -0.49 2.54 12.29
C GLU A 399 -1.87 1.85 12.31
N PRO A 400 -2.36 1.40 13.47
CA PRO A 400 -3.58 0.61 13.58
C PRO A 400 -4.88 1.33 13.23
N ALA A 401 -4.91 2.67 13.30
CA ALA A 401 -6.15 3.43 13.20
C ALA A 401 -5.98 4.77 12.47
N ALA A 402 -5.25 4.76 11.35
CA ALA A 402 -5.08 5.94 10.50
C ALA A 402 -6.45 6.46 10.04
N SER A 403 -6.80 7.67 10.43
CA SER A 403 -8.01 8.34 9.94
C SER A 403 -7.77 9.02 8.60
N VAL A 404 -8.83 9.28 7.84
CA VAL A 404 -8.73 10.08 6.61
C VAL A 404 -8.48 11.58 6.87
N TYR A 405 -8.58 12.05 8.13
CA TYR A 405 -8.45 13.47 8.45
C TYR A 405 -7.06 14.04 8.10
N TRP A 406 -5.99 13.39 8.56
CA TRP A 406 -4.63 13.88 8.35
C TRP A 406 -4.16 13.79 6.90
N PRO A 407 -4.40 12.68 6.17
CA PRO A 407 -4.16 12.63 4.73
C PRO A 407 -4.93 13.71 3.96
N ASN A 408 -6.20 13.97 4.29
CA ASN A 408 -6.97 15.07 3.70
C ASN A 408 -6.34 16.44 4.01
N LYS A 409 -5.96 16.68 5.27
CA LYS A 409 -5.35 17.94 5.69
C LYS A 409 -4.00 18.19 5.01
N LEU A 410 -3.19 17.14 4.86
CA LEU A 410 -1.92 17.18 4.13
C LEU A 410 -2.14 17.42 2.64
N ALA A 411 -3.11 16.75 2.02
CA ALA A 411 -3.45 16.96 0.61
C ALA A 411 -3.91 18.41 0.36
N ASP A 412 -4.74 18.97 1.24
CA ASP A 412 -5.19 20.36 1.17
C ASP A 412 -4.03 21.35 1.38
N ALA A 413 -3.17 21.10 2.37
CA ALA A 413 -1.99 21.92 2.63
C ALA A 413 -0.98 21.88 1.47
N LEU A 414 -0.73 20.70 0.91
CA LEU A 414 0.12 20.51 -0.26
C LEU A 414 -0.45 21.29 -1.42
N ARG A 415 -1.77 21.16 -1.67
CA ARG A 415 -2.48 21.92 -2.71
C ARG A 415 -2.23 23.40 -2.61
N GLU A 416 -2.39 23.96 -1.41
CA GLU A 416 -2.18 25.37 -1.14
C GLU A 416 -0.72 25.80 -1.26
N THR A 417 0.25 24.91 -1.02
CA THR A 417 1.68 25.21 -1.20
C THR A 417 2.04 25.34 -2.66
N VAL A 418 1.61 24.38 -3.49
CA VAL A 418 1.96 24.33 -4.92
C VAL A 418 1.22 25.39 -5.73
N GLU A 419 -0.07 25.62 -5.43
CA GLU A 419 -0.85 26.74 -6.00
C GLU A 419 -0.55 28.10 -5.31
N GLY A 420 0.36 28.07 -4.32
CA GLY A 420 0.79 29.20 -3.53
C GLY A 420 1.87 30.03 -4.22
N PRO A 421 2.35 31.09 -3.56
CA PRO A 421 3.41 31.94 -4.09
C PRO A 421 4.76 31.21 -4.15
N THR A 422 4.97 30.11 -3.44
CA THR A 422 6.28 29.43 -3.31
C THR A 422 6.90 29.03 -4.65
N LEU A 423 6.08 28.59 -5.60
CA LEU A 423 6.52 28.20 -6.95
C LEU A 423 6.32 29.32 -7.99
N ASP A 424 6.04 30.55 -7.56
CA ASP A 424 6.04 31.70 -8.44
C ASP A 424 7.48 32.25 -8.56
N PRO A 425 8.05 32.34 -9.77
CA PRO A 425 9.42 32.83 -9.97
C PRO A 425 9.62 34.28 -9.49
N ALA A 426 8.57 35.09 -9.53
CA ALA A 426 8.56 36.48 -9.10
C ALA A 426 8.53 36.58 -7.57
N THR A 427 7.62 35.85 -6.91
CA THR A 427 7.37 36.05 -5.47
C THR A 427 7.98 34.97 -4.58
N GLY A 428 7.93 33.70 -4.97
CA GLY A 428 8.43 32.58 -4.16
C GLY A 428 9.85 32.14 -4.45
N GLY A 429 10.43 32.57 -5.57
CA GLY A 429 11.81 32.30 -5.94
C GLY A 429 12.06 30.97 -6.67
N PHE A 430 11.05 30.12 -6.77
CA PHE A 430 11.09 28.86 -7.51
C PHE A 430 10.06 28.84 -8.66
N THR A 431 10.00 27.76 -9.45
CA THR A 431 9.12 27.68 -10.62
C THR A 431 8.56 26.27 -10.71
N PRO A 432 7.34 26.08 -11.24
CA PRO A 432 6.83 24.74 -11.49
C PRO A 432 7.70 24.06 -12.54
N VAL A 433 7.95 22.76 -12.36
CA VAL A 433 8.74 21.96 -13.31
C VAL A 433 8.06 20.61 -13.47
N ASP A 434 7.83 20.22 -14.71
CA ASP A 434 7.20 18.94 -15.05
C ASP A 434 8.09 17.75 -14.68
N ASN A 435 7.46 16.61 -14.42
CA ASN A 435 8.08 15.38 -13.93
C ASN A 435 8.70 15.49 -12.52
N TRP A 436 8.38 16.54 -11.76
CA TRP A 436 8.75 16.67 -10.35
C TRP A 436 7.47 16.66 -9.49
N PRO A 437 7.21 15.60 -8.72
CA PRO A 437 5.89 15.31 -8.14
C PRO A 437 5.33 16.42 -7.23
N LEU A 438 6.21 17.19 -6.58
CA LEU A 438 5.82 18.29 -5.70
C LEU A 438 5.92 19.68 -6.35
N LEU A 439 6.28 19.79 -7.63
CA LEU A 439 6.49 21.08 -8.30
C LEU A 439 5.50 21.39 -9.43
N SER A 440 4.86 20.41 -10.05
CA SER A 440 3.82 20.72 -11.05
C SER A 440 2.66 19.74 -11.02
N TRP A 441 1.45 20.27 -11.21
CA TRP A 441 0.25 19.49 -11.39
C TRP A 441 -0.54 19.97 -12.60
N ASP A 442 -0.62 19.11 -13.62
CA ASP A 442 -1.58 19.25 -14.69
C ASP A 442 -2.96 18.83 -14.18
N SER A 443 -3.68 19.75 -13.54
CA SER A 443 -5.06 19.50 -13.16
C SER A 443 -5.95 20.71 -13.43
N PRO A 444 -6.98 20.57 -14.29
CA PRO A 444 -7.84 21.68 -14.68
C PRO A 444 -8.85 22.09 -13.59
N ASP A 445 -9.04 21.27 -12.54
CA ASP A 445 -9.99 21.56 -11.46
C ASP A 445 -9.44 21.21 -10.06
N LYS A 446 -9.96 21.91 -9.04
CA LYS A 446 -9.51 21.78 -7.64
C LYS A 446 -9.72 20.41 -7.03
N LYS A 447 -10.75 19.66 -7.45
CA LYS A 447 -11.06 18.33 -6.91
C LYS A 447 -10.03 17.31 -7.40
N SER A 448 -9.71 17.37 -8.68
CA SER A 448 -8.69 16.54 -9.30
C SER A 448 -7.28 16.84 -8.76
N ALA A 449 -6.95 18.12 -8.53
CA ALA A 449 -5.69 18.51 -7.87
C ALA A 449 -5.59 17.97 -6.44
N ARG A 450 -6.68 18.06 -5.66
CA ARG A 450 -6.75 17.53 -4.29
C ARG A 450 -6.59 16.01 -4.26
N TRP A 451 -7.21 15.28 -5.19
CA TRP A 451 -7.03 13.84 -5.30
C TRP A 451 -5.59 13.48 -5.64
N ARG A 452 -4.97 14.15 -6.61
CA ARG A 452 -3.55 13.96 -6.91
C ARG A 452 -2.68 14.18 -5.67
N ALA A 453 -2.93 15.25 -4.91
CA ALA A 453 -2.21 15.50 -3.66
C ALA A 453 -2.42 14.39 -2.61
N TYR A 454 -3.65 13.88 -2.46
CA TYR A 454 -3.94 12.76 -1.57
C TYR A 454 -3.23 11.47 -2.00
N ALA A 455 -3.21 11.17 -3.30
CA ALA A 455 -2.50 10.02 -3.85
C ALA A 455 -1.00 10.11 -3.57
N LEU A 456 -0.37 11.26 -3.82
CA LEU A 456 1.04 11.51 -3.50
C LEU A 456 1.39 11.26 -2.03
N VAL A 457 0.51 11.66 -1.10
CA VAL A 457 0.68 11.45 0.35
C VAL A 457 0.54 9.97 0.73
N THR A 458 -0.27 9.21 -0.01
CA THR A 458 -0.61 7.81 0.35
C THR A 458 0.10 6.76 -0.50
N ASN A 459 0.91 7.16 -1.47
CA ASN A 459 1.70 6.26 -2.35
C ASN A 459 3.22 6.45 -2.20
N HIS A 460 3.67 7.00 -1.06
CA HIS A 460 5.07 7.24 -0.72
C HIS A 460 5.79 8.37 -1.50
N GLN A 461 5.21 8.87 -2.60
CA GLN A 461 5.90 9.87 -3.44
C GLN A 461 6.12 11.20 -2.71
N PHE A 462 5.28 11.56 -1.73
CA PHE A 462 5.47 12.78 -0.95
C PHE A 462 6.79 12.81 -0.17
N THR A 463 7.19 11.70 0.45
CA THR A 463 8.47 11.59 1.18
C THR A 463 9.63 11.17 0.28
N ASP A 464 9.39 10.27 -0.70
CA ASP A 464 10.41 9.84 -1.66
C ASP A 464 10.97 10.99 -2.51
N ALA A 465 10.16 12.03 -2.75
CA ALA A 465 10.58 13.22 -3.49
C ALA A 465 11.69 14.03 -2.80
N VAL A 466 11.86 13.90 -1.48
CA VAL A 466 12.67 14.82 -0.67
C VAL A 466 13.71 14.13 0.22
N PHE A 467 13.57 12.85 0.51
CA PHE A 467 14.48 12.08 1.36
C PHE A 467 15.49 11.27 0.55
N GLY A 468 16.64 10.98 1.18
CA GLY A 468 17.73 10.23 0.57
C GLY A 468 17.35 8.79 0.27
N TYR A 469 18.08 8.18 -0.67
CA TYR A 469 17.84 6.78 -1.04
C TYR A 469 18.36 5.85 0.07
N ARG A 470 17.67 4.71 0.24
CA ARG A 470 18.05 3.68 1.21
C ARG A 470 18.21 2.35 0.48
N ASP A 471 19.24 1.59 0.86
CA ASP A 471 19.40 0.21 0.42
C ASP A 471 18.29 -0.67 1.03
N GLU A 472 17.89 -1.72 0.31
CA GLU A 472 16.74 -2.58 0.62
C GLU A 472 16.85 -3.34 1.97
N GLU A 473 18.04 -3.38 2.58
CA GLU A 473 18.33 -4.17 3.79
C GLU A 473 18.15 -3.41 5.13
N GLY A 474 17.82 -2.10 5.11
CA GLY A 474 17.68 -1.27 6.31
C GLY A 474 16.26 -0.78 6.60
N ASP A 475 15.99 -0.39 7.85
CA ASP A 475 14.74 0.30 8.23
C ASP A 475 14.61 1.60 7.41
N ASP A 476 13.69 1.61 6.45
CA ASP A 476 13.45 2.77 5.62
C ASP A 476 12.71 3.85 6.41
N PHE A 477 13.48 4.81 6.94
CA PHE A 477 12.94 5.92 7.73
C PHE A 477 11.85 6.72 6.98
N ARG A 478 11.83 6.70 5.64
CA ARG A 478 10.75 7.31 4.85
C ARG A 478 9.41 6.69 5.19
N ARG A 479 9.34 5.35 5.29
CA ARG A 479 8.11 4.62 5.61
C ARG A 479 7.64 4.89 7.04
N ILE A 480 8.57 5.07 7.98
CA ILE A 480 8.24 5.50 9.35
C ILE A 480 7.62 6.90 9.33
N VAL A 481 8.18 7.83 8.54
CA VAL A 481 7.61 9.18 8.39
C VAL A 481 6.25 9.13 7.71
N ASP A 482 6.07 8.34 6.65
CA ASP A 482 4.77 8.17 5.98
C ASP A 482 3.68 7.81 7.01
N HIS A 483 3.90 6.80 7.85
CA HIS A 483 2.94 6.41 8.90
C HIS A 483 2.72 7.49 9.96
N ARG A 484 3.76 8.23 10.35
CA ARG A 484 3.63 9.38 11.27
C ARG A 484 2.75 10.48 10.66
N LEU A 485 2.89 10.75 9.38
CA LEU A 485 2.07 11.73 8.66
C LEU A 485 0.60 11.26 8.57
N LEU A 486 0.36 9.98 8.30
CA LEU A 486 -1.00 9.39 8.27
C LEU A 486 -1.69 9.42 9.64
N SER A 487 -0.94 9.22 10.73
CA SER A 487 -1.44 9.31 12.12
C SER A 487 -1.56 10.73 12.65
N GLY A 488 -0.99 11.71 11.94
CA GLY A 488 -0.91 13.10 12.38
C GLY A 488 0.09 13.35 13.49
N THR A 489 1.09 12.48 13.61
CA THR A 489 2.22 12.66 14.51
C THR A 489 3.22 13.62 13.87
N PRO A 490 3.46 14.82 14.45
CA PRO A 490 4.37 15.77 13.87
C PRO A 490 5.82 15.25 13.77
N VAL A 491 6.58 15.82 12.83
CA VAL A 491 7.99 15.55 12.61
C VAL A 491 8.81 16.77 13.01
N GLU A 492 9.96 16.55 13.64
CA GLU A 492 10.87 17.62 14.05
C GLU A 492 11.64 18.18 12.84
N ALA A 493 11.68 19.51 12.70
CA ALA A 493 12.35 20.20 11.61
C ALA A 493 13.82 19.79 11.47
N ARG A 494 14.52 19.61 12.59
CA ARG A 494 15.92 19.15 12.62
C ARG A 494 16.10 17.78 11.95
N THR A 495 15.16 16.86 12.18
CA THR A 495 15.17 15.54 11.56
C THR A 495 14.95 15.66 10.06
N LEU A 496 14.02 16.51 9.61
CA LEU A 496 13.78 16.78 8.20
C LEU A 496 15.01 17.38 7.51
N PHE A 497 15.66 18.37 8.11
CA PHE A 497 16.86 18.99 7.53
C PHE A 497 17.98 17.97 7.31
N LYS A 498 18.15 17.03 8.23
CA LYS A 498 19.11 15.94 8.07
C LYS A 498 18.77 15.05 6.87
N GLU A 499 17.51 14.62 6.75
CA GLU A 499 17.08 13.76 5.63
C GLU A 499 17.13 14.49 4.28
N TYR A 500 16.77 15.78 4.24
CA TYR A 500 16.90 16.62 3.06
C TYR A 500 18.35 16.77 2.61
N LEU A 501 19.28 16.97 3.54
CA LEU A 501 20.69 17.11 3.20
C LEU A 501 21.32 15.79 2.77
N GLN A 502 20.82 14.66 3.27
CA GLN A 502 21.21 13.38 2.73
C GLN A 502 20.74 13.25 1.27
N ARG A 503 19.47 13.56 0.97
CA ARG A 503 18.98 13.58 -0.41
C ARG A 503 19.79 14.50 -1.31
N TYR A 504 20.11 15.70 -0.81
CA TYR A 504 20.94 16.66 -1.52
C TYR A 504 22.33 16.07 -1.84
N GLY A 505 22.93 15.37 -0.89
CA GLY A 505 24.22 14.69 -1.07
C GLY A 505 24.16 13.54 -2.07
N ASP A 506 23.11 12.72 -2.02
CA ASP A 506 22.91 11.58 -2.93
C ASP A 506 22.80 12.02 -4.40
N GLU A 507 22.20 13.19 -4.64
CA GLU A 507 22.00 13.77 -5.98
C GLU A 507 23.17 14.67 -6.43
N SER A 508 24.20 14.86 -5.60
CA SER A 508 25.37 15.66 -5.95
C SER A 508 26.40 14.83 -6.73
N GLU A 509 26.64 15.15 -8.00
CA GLU A 509 27.61 14.45 -8.86
C GLU A 509 29.00 15.11 -8.82
N ASP A 510 30.06 14.36 -8.55
CA ASP A 510 31.48 14.80 -8.62
C ASP A 510 31.85 16.13 -7.90
N GLY A 511 31.01 16.55 -6.95
CA GLY A 511 31.19 17.79 -6.18
C GLY A 511 30.41 18.99 -6.72
N ASP A 512 29.65 18.81 -7.80
CA ASP A 512 28.69 19.79 -8.28
C ASP A 512 27.38 19.73 -7.46
N PRO A 513 26.71 20.87 -7.24
CA PRO A 513 25.43 20.89 -6.55
C PRO A 513 24.33 20.17 -7.36
N PRO A 514 23.35 19.54 -6.69
CA PRO A 514 22.26 18.83 -7.35
C PRO A 514 21.31 19.82 -8.05
N PRO A 515 20.40 19.32 -8.89
CA PRO A 515 19.35 20.15 -9.50
C PRO A 515 18.57 20.92 -8.43
N GLN A 516 18.36 22.22 -8.67
CA GLN A 516 17.60 23.11 -7.78
C GLN A 516 16.18 22.63 -7.46
N GLN A 517 15.61 21.78 -8.32
CA GLN A 517 14.30 21.17 -8.14
C GLN A 517 14.26 20.32 -6.87
N ILE A 518 15.36 19.66 -6.49
CA ILE A 518 15.46 18.92 -5.22
C ILE A 518 15.21 19.86 -4.04
N VAL A 519 15.88 21.00 -4.03
CA VAL A 519 15.75 22.02 -2.97
C VAL A 519 14.35 22.66 -2.97
N ALA A 520 13.78 22.89 -4.15
CA ALA A 520 12.41 23.40 -4.28
C ALA A 520 11.38 22.41 -3.71
N GLN A 521 11.52 21.11 -3.99
CA GLN A 521 10.63 20.08 -3.43
C GLN A 521 10.75 20.00 -1.91
N GLN A 522 11.97 20.13 -1.37
CA GLN A 522 12.21 20.15 0.08
C GLN A 522 11.54 21.34 0.76
N LEU A 523 11.58 22.53 0.14
CA LEU A 523 10.85 23.69 0.63
C LEU A 523 9.33 23.46 0.58
N VAL A 524 8.80 22.96 -0.54
CA VAL A 524 7.36 22.65 -0.67
C VAL A 524 6.92 21.63 0.38
N HIS A 525 7.69 20.58 0.60
CA HIS A 525 7.41 19.57 1.62
C HIS A 525 7.42 20.19 3.03
N LEU A 526 8.44 20.99 3.37
CA LEU A 526 8.55 21.64 4.67
C LEU A 526 7.39 22.62 4.93
N GLU A 527 7.06 23.49 3.97
CA GLU A 527 5.94 24.43 4.06
C GLU A 527 4.59 23.70 4.14
N THR A 528 4.44 22.58 3.43
CA THR A 528 3.25 21.73 3.50
C THR A 528 3.07 21.14 4.90
N LEU A 529 4.13 20.62 5.51
CA LEU A 529 4.10 20.10 6.88
C LEU A 529 3.79 21.20 7.90
N SER A 530 4.37 22.39 7.74
CA SER A 530 4.05 23.57 8.55
C SER A 530 2.57 23.94 8.47
N ARG A 531 2.04 24.10 7.25
CA ARG A 531 0.63 24.45 7.01
C ARG A 531 -0.34 23.39 7.53
N ALA A 532 0.02 22.10 7.44
CA ALA A 532 -0.77 21.01 8.01
C ALA A 532 -0.68 20.92 9.55
N GLY A 533 0.25 21.65 10.19
CA GLY A 533 0.51 21.55 11.62
C GLY A 533 1.20 20.25 12.04
N LEU A 534 1.99 19.68 11.11
CA LEU A 534 2.75 18.43 11.29
C LEU A 534 4.27 18.69 11.36
N LEU A 535 4.67 19.94 11.53
CA LEU A 535 6.04 20.36 11.78
C LEU A 535 6.22 20.79 13.25
N THR A 536 7.32 20.38 13.87
CA THR A 536 7.72 20.80 15.22
C THR A 536 9.16 21.29 15.23
N GLY A 537 9.55 22.06 16.25
CA GLY A 537 10.90 22.64 16.35
C GLY A 537 11.03 24.03 15.72
N ILE A 538 9.99 24.50 15.02
CA ILE A 538 9.81 25.89 14.60
C ILE A 538 8.38 26.29 15.01
N ASP A 539 8.25 27.19 15.98
CA ASP A 539 6.97 27.51 16.62
C ASP A 539 6.08 28.46 15.80
N THR A 540 6.58 28.94 14.66
CA THR A 540 5.88 29.84 13.74
C THR A 540 5.60 29.12 12.42
N PRO A 541 4.45 29.40 11.77
CA PRO A 541 4.24 29.00 10.38
C PRO A 541 5.39 29.51 9.52
N ILE A 542 5.93 28.71 8.62
CA ILE A 542 7.15 29.07 7.87
C ILE A 542 6.86 29.51 6.44
N GLU A 543 5.67 29.20 5.94
CA GLU A 543 5.25 29.43 4.57
C GLU A 543 5.07 30.92 4.23
N LEU A 544 5.19 31.26 2.94
CA LEU A 544 4.77 32.60 2.48
C LEU A 544 3.28 32.80 2.69
N THR A 545 2.92 33.86 3.40
CA THR A 545 1.54 34.37 3.43
C THR A 545 1.26 35.20 2.18
N LYS A 546 0.14 34.94 1.51
CA LYS A 546 -0.45 35.88 0.51
C LYS A 546 -0.93 37.13 1.24
N THR A 547 -0.03 38.01 1.65
CA THR A 547 -0.43 39.34 2.17
C THR A 547 -1.00 40.17 1.03
N THR A 548 -2.01 40.99 1.30
CA THR A 548 -2.65 41.91 0.34
C THR A 548 -1.70 42.92 -0.34
N MET A 549 -0.42 42.96 0.05
CA MET A 549 0.63 43.78 -0.57
C MET A 549 1.49 43.01 -1.61
N THR A 550 1.44 41.67 -1.67
CA THR A 550 2.18 40.87 -2.70
C THR A 550 1.50 40.86 -4.07
N THR A 551 0.47 41.68 -4.27
CA THR A 551 -0.12 41.99 -5.58
C THR A 551 0.51 43.22 -6.24
N GLU A 552 1.61 43.76 -5.71
CA GLU A 552 2.42 44.73 -6.45
C GLU A 552 3.16 43.98 -7.57
N THR A 553 2.83 44.34 -8.81
CA THR A 553 3.55 43.87 -10.00
C THR A 553 5.03 44.22 -9.85
N ILE A 554 5.91 43.23 -9.99
CA ILE A 554 7.37 43.44 -9.92
C ILE A 554 7.76 44.52 -10.92
N ASP A 555 8.56 45.49 -10.49
CA ASP A 555 9.15 46.49 -11.37
C ASP A 555 10.22 45.82 -12.25
N THR A 556 9.85 45.61 -13.51
CA THR A 556 10.68 44.98 -14.55
C THR A 556 11.63 45.96 -15.26
N SER A 557 11.73 47.21 -14.81
CA SER A 557 12.48 48.28 -15.49
C SER A 557 13.99 48.00 -15.62
N ASP A 558 14.61 47.48 -14.56
CA ASP A 558 16.02 47.05 -14.56
C ASP A 558 16.26 45.76 -13.78
N ILE A 559 17.29 45.03 -14.19
CA ILE A 559 17.68 43.74 -13.61
C ILE A 559 18.01 43.86 -12.13
N ALA A 560 18.64 44.96 -11.68
CA ALA A 560 18.97 45.14 -10.27
C ALA A 560 17.69 45.22 -9.41
N THR A 561 16.71 46.01 -9.84
CA THR A 561 15.41 46.17 -9.17
C THR A 561 14.65 44.84 -9.10
N ILE A 562 14.59 44.09 -10.21
CA ILE A 562 13.95 42.77 -10.24
C ILE A 562 14.60 41.82 -9.22
N ARG A 563 15.94 41.78 -9.15
CA ARG A 563 16.64 40.90 -8.20
C ARG A 563 16.38 41.30 -6.75
N GLU A 564 16.38 42.58 -6.44
CA GLU A 564 16.10 43.11 -5.10
C GLU A 564 14.68 42.77 -4.64
N GLN A 565 13.67 43.05 -5.46
CA GLN A 565 12.27 42.74 -5.14
C GLN A 565 11.99 41.24 -5.03
N ARG A 566 12.65 40.42 -5.85
CA ARG A 566 12.57 38.95 -5.74
C ARG A 566 13.23 38.45 -4.47
N LEU A 567 14.40 38.99 -4.10
CA LEU A 567 15.07 38.64 -2.84
C LEU A 567 14.21 39.05 -1.63
N GLU A 568 13.60 40.23 -1.66
CA GLU A 568 12.63 40.67 -0.65
C GLU A 568 11.46 39.70 -0.52
N SER A 569 10.81 39.39 -1.63
CA SER A 569 9.66 38.49 -1.65
C SER A 569 10.04 37.09 -1.17
N PHE A 570 11.20 36.60 -1.56
CA PHE A 570 11.74 35.31 -1.12
C PHE A 570 12.01 35.29 0.39
N LEU A 571 12.56 36.38 0.95
CA LEU A 571 12.86 36.50 2.37
C LEU A 571 11.62 36.82 3.22
N ASN A 572 10.49 37.19 2.61
CA ASN A 572 9.22 37.44 3.28
C ASN A 572 8.49 36.14 3.69
N ARG A 573 9.25 35.21 4.28
CA ARG A 573 8.76 33.98 4.89
C ARG A 573 9.08 34.05 6.38
N PRO A 574 8.16 33.69 7.29
CA PRO A 574 8.49 33.69 8.71
C PRO A 574 9.57 32.66 9.08
N LEU A 575 9.92 31.73 8.17
CA LEU A 575 11.15 30.94 8.26
C LEU A 575 12.39 31.80 8.53
N PHE A 576 12.44 33.02 7.98
CA PHE A 576 13.56 33.94 8.06
C PHE A 576 13.37 35.05 9.09
N ASP A 577 12.36 34.97 9.97
CA ASP A 577 12.24 35.88 11.11
C ASP A 577 13.36 35.66 12.14
N GLU A 578 13.96 34.46 12.13
CA GLU A 578 15.16 34.16 12.92
C GLU A 578 16.41 34.69 12.17
N PRO A 579 17.19 35.61 12.79
CA PRO A 579 18.32 36.27 12.12
C PRO A 579 19.41 35.33 11.61
N THR A 580 19.75 34.26 12.34
CA THR A 580 20.83 33.36 11.91
C THR A 580 20.45 32.50 10.71
N ARG A 581 19.18 32.07 10.59
CA ARG A 581 18.63 31.43 9.39
C ARG A 581 18.66 32.39 8.21
N LYS A 582 18.18 33.62 8.40
CA LYS A 582 18.18 34.65 7.36
C LYS A 582 19.59 34.97 6.87
N ALA A 583 20.54 35.14 7.79
CA ALA A 583 21.95 35.36 7.46
C ALA A 583 22.59 34.16 6.72
N ALA A 584 22.31 32.93 7.16
CA ALA A 584 22.78 31.72 6.48
C ALA A 584 22.24 31.61 5.05
N THR A 585 20.95 31.92 4.86
CA THR A 585 20.30 31.97 3.55
C THR A 585 20.87 33.08 2.68
N LEU A 586 21.07 34.30 3.20
CA LEU A 586 21.69 35.40 2.47
C LEU A 586 23.14 35.07 2.04
N ALA A 587 23.92 34.43 2.90
CA ALA A 587 25.25 33.94 2.56
C ALA A 587 25.20 32.93 1.39
N GLY A 588 24.25 31.99 1.43
CA GLY A 588 23.97 31.07 0.33
C GLY A 588 23.61 31.81 -0.98
N VAL A 589 22.69 32.78 -0.91
CA VAL A 589 22.27 33.61 -2.06
C VAL A 589 23.47 34.29 -2.70
N LEU A 590 24.32 34.93 -1.91
CA LEU A 590 25.50 35.65 -2.42
C LEU A 590 26.49 34.68 -3.10
N VAL A 591 26.77 33.53 -2.48
CA VAL A 591 27.64 32.50 -3.09
C VAL A 591 27.04 32.02 -4.42
N GLY A 592 25.73 31.74 -4.47
CA GLY A 592 25.05 31.31 -5.69
C GLY A 592 25.08 32.37 -6.81
N GLN A 593 24.84 33.65 -6.47
CA GLN A 593 24.91 34.77 -7.41
C GLN A 593 26.32 34.96 -7.99
N ILE A 594 27.35 34.92 -7.14
CA ILE A 594 28.74 35.04 -7.56
C ILE A 594 29.15 33.86 -8.42
N SER A 595 28.82 32.63 -8.01
CA SER A 595 29.08 31.42 -8.80
C SER A 595 28.43 31.48 -10.18
N TRP A 596 27.16 31.87 -10.26
CA TRP A 596 26.49 32.02 -11.55
C TRP A 596 27.21 33.04 -12.44
N HIS A 597 27.63 34.18 -11.88
CA HIS A 597 28.38 35.20 -12.62
C HIS A 597 29.76 34.70 -13.06
N GLN A 598 30.44 33.92 -12.22
CA GLN A 598 31.72 33.30 -12.57
C GLN A 598 31.58 32.35 -13.76
N ASP A 599 30.55 31.51 -13.76
CA ASP A 599 30.30 30.55 -14.84
C ASP A 599 29.87 31.23 -16.14
N ASN A 600 28.88 32.12 -16.07
CA ASN A 600 28.17 32.60 -17.26
C ASN A 600 28.71 33.90 -17.85
N ILE A 601 29.40 34.72 -17.03
CA ILE A 601 29.92 36.03 -17.47
C ILE A 601 31.45 36.00 -17.57
N ARG A 602 32.13 35.24 -16.71
CA ARG A 602 33.60 35.20 -16.63
C ARG A 602 34.21 33.90 -17.18
N ASP A 603 33.40 32.90 -17.54
CA ASP A 603 33.84 31.61 -18.08
C ASP A 603 34.87 30.90 -17.17
N VAL A 604 34.64 30.98 -15.85
CA VAL A 604 35.53 30.36 -14.85
C VAL A 604 35.16 28.89 -14.70
N GLY A 605 36.03 27.97 -15.15
CA GLY A 605 35.74 26.53 -15.10
C GLY A 605 35.61 25.89 -13.71
N ARG A 606 35.83 26.63 -12.62
CA ARG A 606 35.56 26.21 -11.23
C ARG A 606 34.99 27.38 -10.42
N PRO A 607 33.66 27.55 -10.41
CA PRO A 607 32.99 28.60 -9.63
C PRO A 607 33.15 28.40 -8.12
N LEU A 608 32.78 29.41 -7.34
CA LEU A 608 33.01 29.44 -5.89
C LEU A 608 32.38 28.25 -5.12
N ASP A 609 31.23 27.80 -5.58
CA ASP A 609 30.46 26.71 -4.98
C ASP A 609 30.96 25.32 -5.34
N SER A 610 31.83 25.17 -6.35
CA SER A 610 32.50 23.88 -6.60
C SER A 610 33.41 23.45 -5.43
N GLY A 611 33.78 24.39 -4.55
CA GLY A 611 34.53 24.14 -3.33
C GLY A 611 33.68 24.11 -2.05
N THR A 612 32.38 24.41 -2.14
CA THR A 612 31.51 24.62 -0.97
C THR A 612 30.35 23.63 -0.98
N LYS A 613 30.62 22.41 -0.52
CA LYS A 613 29.63 21.33 -0.44
C LYS A 613 28.59 21.61 0.64
N GLY A 614 27.32 21.77 0.25
CA GLY A 614 26.22 22.13 1.15
C GLY A 614 25.94 21.10 2.25
N ASP A 615 25.96 19.81 1.90
CA ASP A 615 25.77 18.66 2.79
C ASP A 615 26.92 18.47 3.80
N GLN A 616 28.11 18.95 3.47
CA GLN A 616 29.31 18.87 4.33
C GLN A 616 29.68 20.21 4.98
N LEU A 617 28.87 21.25 4.76
CA LEU A 617 29.18 22.60 5.19
C LEU A 617 29.34 22.67 6.72
N THR A 618 30.40 23.37 7.14
CA THR A 618 30.64 23.72 8.54
C THR A 618 30.62 25.23 8.68
N LYS A 619 30.46 25.75 9.90
CA LYS A 619 30.52 27.19 10.16
C LYS A 619 31.82 27.83 9.62
N ASN A 620 32.97 27.19 9.86
CA ASN A 620 34.26 27.62 9.29
C ASN A 620 34.26 27.59 7.75
N GLY A 621 33.70 26.52 7.15
CA GLY A 621 33.60 26.40 5.70
C GLY A 621 32.76 27.52 5.08
N LEU A 622 31.62 27.84 5.71
CA LEU A 622 30.76 28.93 5.28
C LEU A 622 31.44 30.30 5.45
N GLU A 623 32.15 30.52 6.54
CA GLU A 623 32.89 31.78 6.77
C GLU A 623 33.94 32.03 5.68
N ASN A 624 34.70 30.99 5.32
CA ASN A 624 35.67 31.07 4.22
C ASN A 624 34.99 31.33 2.87
N ALA A 625 33.90 30.62 2.57
CA ALA A 625 33.14 30.79 1.33
C ALA A 625 32.54 32.20 1.22
N LEU A 626 31.96 32.71 2.32
CA LEU A 626 31.37 34.04 2.39
C LEU A 626 32.44 35.14 2.22
N THR A 627 33.58 35.00 2.89
CA THR A 627 34.71 35.94 2.74
C THR A 627 35.16 36.00 1.28
N ALA A 628 35.34 34.85 0.64
CA ALA A 628 35.70 34.78 -0.77
C ALA A 628 34.61 35.37 -1.68
N ALA A 629 33.33 35.19 -1.35
CA ALA A 629 32.21 35.77 -2.09
C ALA A 629 32.23 37.30 -2.02
N LEU A 630 32.43 37.89 -0.83
CA LEU A 630 32.53 39.33 -0.62
C LEU A 630 33.74 39.94 -1.35
N GLU A 631 34.90 39.29 -1.29
CA GLU A 631 36.08 39.72 -2.04
C GLU A 631 35.82 39.71 -3.55
N LYS A 632 35.25 38.62 -4.07
CA LYS A 632 34.89 38.52 -5.50
C LYS A 632 33.83 39.54 -5.90
N ALA A 633 32.84 39.80 -5.05
CA ALA A 633 31.81 40.81 -5.30
C ALA A 633 32.42 42.20 -5.49
N LYS A 634 33.43 42.55 -4.68
CA LYS A 634 34.17 43.80 -4.83
C LYS A 634 35.05 43.84 -6.08
N VAL A 635 35.85 42.78 -6.31
CA VAL A 635 36.76 42.70 -7.47
C VAL A 635 35.97 42.76 -8.78
N TYR A 636 34.88 42.01 -8.89
CA TYR A 636 34.09 41.96 -10.12
C TYR A 636 33.30 43.25 -10.40
N ALA A 637 32.93 44.00 -9.35
CA ALA A 637 32.36 45.34 -9.52
C ALA A 637 33.36 46.30 -10.16
N GLN A 638 34.60 46.34 -9.64
CA GLN A 638 35.68 47.21 -10.09
C GLN A 638 36.15 46.90 -11.52
N ASP A 639 36.12 45.64 -11.91
CA ASP A 639 36.50 45.17 -13.25
C ASP A 639 35.43 45.41 -14.34
N SER A 640 34.21 45.83 -13.98
CA SER A 640 33.11 45.92 -14.94
C SER A 640 33.14 47.21 -15.78
N GLU A 641 33.24 47.09 -17.11
CA GLU A 641 33.27 48.25 -18.03
C GLU A 641 31.99 49.13 -17.97
N LYS A 642 30.89 48.59 -17.44
CA LYS A 642 29.58 49.25 -17.35
C LYS A 642 29.32 49.99 -16.04
N SER A 643 30.23 49.99 -15.05
CA SER A 643 29.94 50.61 -13.75
C SER A 643 31.18 51.15 -13.03
N TYR A 644 31.66 52.32 -13.48
CA TYR A 644 32.60 53.15 -12.72
C TYR A 644 32.04 53.68 -11.38
N HIS A 645 30.80 53.34 -11.01
CA HIS A 645 30.06 53.89 -9.86
C HIS A 645 29.47 52.84 -8.91
N ARG A 646 29.79 51.54 -9.06
CA ARG A 646 29.30 50.49 -8.14
C ARG A 646 30.47 49.95 -7.31
N ASP A 647 30.36 50.05 -5.98
CA ASP A 647 31.38 49.57 -5.05
C ASP A 647 31.35 48.04 -4.85
N LEU A 648 30.19 47.40 -5.13
CA LEU A 648 29.95 45.97 -4.97
C LEU A 648 29.08 45.40 -6.11
N LEU A 649 29.31 44.13 -6.43
CA LEU A 649 28.46 43.32 -7.30
C LEU A 649 27.40 42.64 -6.43
N PHE A 650 26.11 42.83 -6.75
CA PHE A 650 24.95 42.41 -5.94
C PHE A 650 24.81 43.15 -4.59
N PRO A 651 24.79 44.50 -4.58
CA PRO A 651 24.66 45.29 -3.34
C PRO A 651 23.40 44.91 -2.55
N GLU A 652 22.30 44.58 -3.22
CA GLU A 652 21.03 44.21 -2.59
C GLU A 652 21.13 43.00 -1.63
N THR A 653 22.06 42.08 -1.90
CA THR A 653 22.31 40.90 -1.06
C THR A 653 23.34 41.20 0.03
N VAL A 654 24.41 41.93 -0.34
CA VAL A 654 25.51 42.23 0.59
C VAL A 654 25.04 43.17 1.70
N ASP A 655 24.32 44.23 1.35
CA ASP A 655 23.85 45.22 2.32
C ASP A 655 22.92 44.57 3.34
N ARG A 656 21.97 43.73 2.89
CA ARG A 656 21.11 42.94 3.78
C ARG A 656 21.89 41.99 4.67
N LEU A 657 22.88 41.28 4.13
CA LEU A 657 23.67 40.36 4.93
C LEU A 657 24.40 41.08 6.06
N LEU A 658 24.91 42.28 5.80
CA LEU A 658 25.56 43.13 6.80
C LEU A 658 24.58 43.76 7.79
N GLU A 659 23.32 43.99 7.39
CA GLU A 659 22.26 44.47 8.29
C GLU A 659 21.74 43.38 9.24
N GLU A 660 21.70 42.13 8.80
CA GLU A 660 21.12 41.02 9.58
C GLU A 660 22.06 40.44 10.65
N THR A 661 23.39 40.55 10.48
CA THR A 661 24.33 40.00 11.46
C THR A 661 25.63 40.79 11.58
N ASP A 662 25.99 41.09 12.83
CA ASP A 662 27.27 41.71 13.20
C ASP A 662 28.42 40.69 13.34
N SER A 663 28.13 39.39 13.17
CA SER A 663 29.08 38.30 13.43
C SER A 663 29.24 37.37 12.23
N MET A 664 30.43 36.81 12.06
CA MET A 664 30.72 35.81 11.03
C MET A 664 30.12 34.43 11.38
N PRO A 665 29.94 33.52 10.40
CA PRO A 665 29.25 32.24 10.59
C PRO A 665 29.71 31.38 11.78
N THR A 666 30.97 31.46 12.18
CA THR A 666 31.48 30.75 13.37
C THR A 666 30.88 31.19 14.70
N GLY A 667 30.35 32.42 14.77
CA GLY A 667 29.68 32.98 15.93
C GLY A 667 28.17 32.75 16.00
N TRP A 668 27.54 32.21 14.95
CA TRP A 668 26.07 32.04 14.91
C TRP A 668 25.60 30.87 15.78
N ASP A 669 24.52 31.05 16.53
CA ASP A 669 23.88 29.99 17.33
C ASP A 669 22.81 29.26 16.52
N ILE A 670 23.28 28.40 15.61
CA ILE A 670 22.45 27.61 14.70
C ILE A 670 22.94 26.15 14.67
N ASP A 671 22.00 25.20 14.62
CA ASP A 671 22.31 23.78 14.46
C ASP A 671 22.97 23.53 13.10
N LYS A 672 23.83 22.51 13.03
CA LYS A 672 24.55 22.20 11.79
C LYS A 672 23.59 21.91 10.63
N SER A 673 22.55 21.09 10.86
CA SER A 673 21.62 20.68 9.81
C SER A 673 20.76 21.84 9.31
N GLU A 674 20.33 22.70 10.23
CA GLU A 674 19.58 23.92 9.93
C GLU A 674 20.43 24.93 9.14
N LEU A 675 21.68 25.15 9.55
CA LEU A 675 22.65 26.00 8.83
C LEU A 675 22.82 25.52 7.38
N GLN A 676 23.06 24.22 7.23
CA GLN A 676 23.27 23.57 5.93
C GLN A 676 22.04 23.71 5.03
N PHE A 677 20.84 23.45 5.56
CA PHE A 677 19.60 23.60 4.80
C PHE A 677 19.35 25.06 4.40
N CYS A 678 19.48 26.02 5.33
CA CYS A 678 19.27 27.45 5.04
C CYS A 678 20.26 27.96 3.98
N TYR A 679 21.52 27.53 4.05
CA TYR A 679 22.54 27.83 3.04
C TYR A 679 22.18 27.26 1.67
N VAL A 680 21.84 25.97 1.58
CA VAL A 680 21.49 25.30 0.32
C VAL A 680 20.25 25.95 -0.32
N LEU A 681 19.25 26.28 0.50
CA LEU A 681 18.04 26.96 0.06
C LEU A 681 18.36 28.34 -0.54
N GLY A 682 19.20 29.13 0.14
CA GLY A 682 19.67 30.41 -0.37
C GLY A 682 20.53 30.28 -1.63
N HIS A 683 21.41 29.30 -1.68
CA HIS A 683 22.28 29.01 -2.82
C HIS A 683 21.48 28.69 -4.09
N ALA A 684 20.47 27.83 -3.98
CA ALA A 684 19.58 27.49 -5.08
C ALA A 684 18.83 28.74 -5.59
N HIS A 685 18.32 29.59 -4.69
CA HIS A 685 17.70 30.86 -5.08
C HIS A 685 18.70 31.82 -5.77
N GLY A 686 19.92 31.93 -5.22
CA GLY A 686 20.98 32.80 -5.72
C GLY A 686 21.43 32.46 -7.13
N ARG A 687 21.64 31.17 -7.42
CA ARG A 687 21.98 30.65 -8.77
C ARG A 687 20.94 31.03 -9.84
N ARG A 688 19.66 31.19 -9.44
CA ARG A 688 18.55 31.59 -10.33
C ARG A 688 18.27 33.08 -10.38
N SER A 689 18.84 33.85 -9.47
CA SER A 689 18.55 35.28 -9.32
C SER A 689 18.73 36.03 -10.65
N MET A 690 19.83 35.77 -11.36
CA MET A 690 20.16 36.42 -12.63
C MET A 690 19.37 35.90 -13.84
N PRO A 691 19.35 34.59 -14.17
CA PRO A 691 18.59 34.08 -15.32
C PRO A 691 17.12 34.47 -15.32
N VAL A 692 16.45 34.36 -14.16
CA VAL A 692 15.02 34.67 -14.06
C VAL A 692 14.78 36.17 -14.13
N ALA A 693 15.68 37.01 -13.60
CA ALA A 693 15.56 38.46 -13.77
C ALA A 693 15.66 38.87 -15.25
N TYR A 694 16.50 38.21 -16.04
CA TYR A 694 16.56 38.44 -17.49
C TYR A 694 15.29 37.96 -18.21
N GLN A 695 14.73 36.82 -17.82
CA GLN A 695 13.48 36.29 -18.38
C GLN A 695 12.30 37.25 -18.14
N LEU A 696 12.08 37.66 -16.88
CA LEU A 696 11.01 38.59 -16.52
C LEU A 696 11.13 39.93 -17.25
N ARG A 697 12.35 40.45 -17.41
CA ARG A 697 12.59 41.67 -18.20
C ARG A 697 12.32 41.49 -19.69
N ALA A 698 12.55 40.30 -20.23
CA ALA A 698 12.29 40.00 -21.63
C ALA A 698 10.78 39.86 -21.90
N GLU A 699 10.06 39.18 -21.02
CA GLU A 699 8.59 38.97 -21.09
C GLU A 699 7.84 40.31 -21.11
N ASP A 700 8.16 41.23 -20.22
CA ASP A 700 7.58 42.58 -20.17
C ASP A 700 7.86 43.40 -21.45
N ARG A 701 9.03 43.21 -22.07
CA ARG A 701 9.35 43.83 -23.37
C ARG A 701 8.51 43.26 -24.50
N THR A 702 8.21 41.98 -24.51
CA THR A 702 7.32 41.37 -25.52
C THR A 702 5.88 41.84 -25.37
N ASP A 703 5.34 41.88 -24.15
CA ASP A 703 3.96 42.33 -23.88
C ASP A 703 3.76 43.82 -24.20
N SER A 704 4.74 44.66 -23.87
CA SER A 704 4.72 46.09 -24.22
C SER A 704 4.84 46.35 -25.72
N THR A 705 5.49 45.45 -26.49
CA THR A 705 5.62 45.59 -27.95
C THR A 705 4.34 45.11 -28.69
N GLU A 706 3.66 44.07 -28.19
CA GLU A 706 2.36 43.64 -28.74
C GLU A 706 1.24 44.64 -28.42
N THR A 707 1.24 45.23 -27.23
CA THR A 707 0.27 46.27 -26.84
C THR A 707 0.46 47.55 -27.66
N ALA A 708 1.72 47.96 -27.92
CA ALA A 708 2.03 49.09 -28.80
C ALA A 708 1.68 48.82 -30.28
N ALA A 709 1.79 47.58 -30.75
CA ALA A 709 1.38 47.19 -32.11
C ALA A 709 -0.15 47.24 -32.28
N ALA A 710 -0.92 46.85 -31.27
CA ALA A 710 -2.38 46.93 -31.24
C ALA A 710 -2.89 48.39 -31.19
N GLU A 711 -2.22 49.28 -30.45
CA GLU A 711 -2.57 50.71 -30.45
C GLU A 711 -2.15 51.44 -31.74
N SER A 712 -1.06 51.02 -32.39
CA SER A 712 -0.59 51.62 -33.66
C SER A 712 -1.47 51.27 -34.87
N THR A 713 -2.29 50.23 -34.79
CA THR A 713 -3.26 49.86 -35.83
C THR A 713 -4.63 50.53 -35.66
N THR A 714 -4.77 51.39 -34.64
CA THR A 714 -6.01 52.11 -34.30
C THR A 714 -5.86 53.64 -34.38
N ASN A 715 -5.02 54.15 -35.30
CA ASN A 715 -4.98 55.57 -35.67
C ASN A 715 -5.08 55.79 -37.17
#